data_AF-A0AAW5UWR4-F1
#
_entry.id   AF-A0AAW5UWR4-F1
#
_cell.length_a   1.000
_cell.length_b   1.000
_cell.length_c   1.000
_cell.angle_alpha   90.00
_cell.angle_beta   90.00
_cell.angle_gamma   90.00
#
_symmetry.space_group_name_H-M   'P 1'
#
loop_
_entity.id
_entity.type
_entity.pdbx_description
1 polymer ?
#
loop_
_entity_poly.entity_id
_entity_poly.type
_entity_poly.pdbx_seq_one_letter_code
_entity_poly.pdbx_strand_id
1 'polypeptide(L)'
;MKKIKHLMIWMGLLLCLVSCKDAMETIGLGGDEIPAEGVTLNIELPNFSEKKINTRAGADESISNVTAVFYGESNTYKGMANVNIGSKNADGTYQAKISKVPSGTITVHLVTNVSNLEETEAKDLQNIALATPRTIDTDSPICWGSVSLTELLDGSANVSLLRQYAKVTLKVDDAVKAVFPEEDAGLIINNTAAKSAIAPANYKEPNDALATTKVFSSTDFGDGTNREVVVTETSAGVANVIIKAKYKGKEGYKEGYYKVGLYKNADKTSQYALLRNHNYTITVTKVNDYGFSTKEEAIKAQPENRIEAQIVDDNPAITKMIACKDYELGVSDKVYVDAEATSANVTVVTTLEKATSSDGSFYTVTPGDSWIHSNPTAVKTNTNDETNHSTPGKKYVLTFTLDKNDAQEESRTGTITVKSGDLMLTAQIIQKGKDFKRDDQRPVTLLDGSIPLTTDYFKWLDEVQGITPEEMYDGDDAVVRNEGLHFSPVNNTYSYLIKKLEGDSFENSDTRFTVEDNGSGYWKVTLKNSNDNSLWKSSFNIKHTARVKITYDVYHTGIFHKISNTDNQMAEDGETSKLVKGWFYYEVVKVKGNSGKIYLMLDRNLGASNNGPYIRETKALEGNEKAIGGYFYIATGKTNNLSSTLSPSGYEIPEMKVFEDLINGSNPTIQVVPETTPSGETYSRAEIKTVDSQLSRIYLPYGGYLENEVLRNPIHVDLWTQTPLSGTQGFASTSPDYGFWYKYFDIYNKNLNFSNVRFVSGSDGKNTGRYKAMPLRLISKTVLSNPTL
;
A
#
# COMPACT_ATOMS: atom_id res chain seq x y z
N MET A 1 5.05 66.89 5.90
CA MET A 1 6.00 66.39 4.89
C MET A 1 6.23 64.90 5.08
N LYS A 2 5.24 64.11 4.66
CA LYS A 2 5.42 62.72 4.22
C LYS A 2 5.97 62.79 2.78
N LYS A 3 6.72 61.76 2.36
CA LYS A 3 7.42 61.59 1.06
C LYS A 3 8.83 62.20 1.04
N ILE A 4 9.82 61.42 1.50
CA ILE A 4 11.22 61.27 0.99
C ILE A 4 11.94 60.12 1.76
N LYS A 5 11.22 59.10 2.24
CA LYS A 5 11.85 57.90 2.83
C LYS A 5 11.42 56.58 2.19
N HIS A 6 10.47 56.60 1.27
CA HIS A 6 9.96 55.39 0.59
C HIS A 6 10.58 55.15 -0.80
N LEU A 7 11.53 55.99 -1.25
CA LEU A 7 12.13 55.86 -2.59
C LEU A 7 13.60 55.39 -2.56
N MET A 8 14.23 55.28 -1.39
CA MET A 8 15.60 54.74 -1.23
C MET A 8 15.64 53.28 -0.75
N ILE A 9 14.51 52.70 -0.35
CA ILE A 9 14.41 51.31 0.13
C ILE A 9 14.06 50.35 -1.03
N TRP A 10 13.63 50.86 -2.18
CA TRP A 10 13.21 50.04 -3.32
C TRP A 10 14.20 50.01 -4.50
N MET A 11 15.30 50.76 -4.43
CA MET A 11 16.35 50.75 -5.47
C MET A 11 17.65 50.04 -5.05
N GLY A 12 17.77 49.66 -3.78
CA GLY A 12 18.87 48.80 -3.27
C GLY A 12 18.57 47.30 -3.36
N LEU A 13 17.33 46.90 -3.66
CA LEU A 13 16.91 45.50 -3.73
C LEU A 13 17.00 44.89 -5.13
N LEU A 14 17.43 45.65 -6.15
CA LEU A 14 17.38 45.23 -7.55
C LEU A 14 18.75 45.13 -8.26
N LEU A 15 19.87 45.25 -7.53
CA LEU A 15 21.22 45.26 -8.14
C LEU A 15 22.27 44.34 -7.49
N CYS A 16 21.88 43.42 -6.60
CA CYS A 16 22.81 42.41 -6.04
C CYS A 16 22.37 40.95 -6.28
N LEU A 17 21.53 40.70 -7.28
CA LEU A 17 21.17 39.34 -7.73
C LEU A 17 22.05 38.87 -8.90
N VAL A 18 23.36 39.12 -8.87
CA VAL A 18 24.32 38.35 -9.65
C VAL A 18 25.66 38.36 -8.92
N SER A 19 26.14 37.16 -8.58
CA SER A 19 27.53 36.75 -8.31
C SER A 19 27.84 36.29 -6.88
N CYS A 20 28.34 35.05 -6.82
CA CYS A 20 29.06 34.38 -5.73
C CYS A 20 28.16 33.96 -4.55
N LYS A 21 27.72 32.70 -4.39
CA LYS A 21 28.51 31.45 -4.41
C LYS A 21 29.87 31.69 -3.73
N ASP A 22 29.97 31.27 -2.48
CA ASP A 22 31.10 31.47 -1.55
C ASP A 22 30.96 32.68 -0.62
N ALA A 23 29.95 32.66 0.26
CA ALA A 23 29.91 33.46 1.49
C ALA A 23 28.87 32.94 2.51
N MET A 24 28.78 31.61 2.69
CA MET A 24 28.02 31.00 3.81
C MET A 24 28.96 30.57 4.94
N GLU A 25 29.99 31.38 5.19
CA GLU A 25 30.87 31.33 6.36
C GLU A 25 31.08 32.75 6.87
N THR A 26 30.03 33.45 7.30
CA THR A 26 30.19 34.73 8.05
C THR A 26 28.91 35.20 8.74
N ILE A 27 28.22 34.29 9.41
CA ILE A 27 27.40 34.67 10.59
C ILE A 27 27.81 33.69 11.68
N GLY A 28 28.77 34.12 12.49
CA GLY A 28 29.38 33.30 13.54
C GLY A 28 28.39 32.92 14.62
N LEU A 29 27.96 31.67 14.60
CA LEU A 29 27.90 30.84 15.80
C LEU A 29 29.01 29.80 15.65
N GLY A 30 30.09 29.99 16.40
CA GLY A 30 31.13 28.98 16.56
C GLY A 30 30.53 27.68 17.10
N GLY A 31 31.13 26.56 16.72
CA GLY A 31 30.58 25.23 16.93
C GLY A 31 30.23 24.85 18.37
N ASP A 32 29.36 23.85 18.48
CA ASP A 32 29.44 22.77 19.47
C ASP A 32 29.97 23.17 20.86
N GLU A 33 29.26 24.03 21.59
CA GLU A 33 29.34 24.00 23.05
C GLU A 33 28.18 23.17 23.58
N ILE A 34 28.38 21.84 23.55
CA ILE A 34 27.60 20.91 24.35
C ILE A 34 27.79 21.31 25.82
N PRO A 35 26.73 21.45 26.62
CA PRO A 35 26.86 21.83 28.02
C PRO A 35 27.85 20.91 28.73
N ALA A 36 28.87 21.49 29.37
CA ALA A 36 29.84 20.73 30.17
C ALA A 36 29.18 19.93 31.31
N GLU A 37 27.96 20.33 31.68
CA GLU A 37 27.13 19.69 32.70
C GLU A 37 26.26 18.54 32.17
N GLY A 38 26.28 18.25 30.87
CA GLY A 38 25.40 17.26 30.21
C GLY A 38 24.01 17.81 29.88
N VAL A 39 23.20 17.03 29.17
CA VAL A 39 21.83 17.39 28.77
C VAL A 39 20.79 16.56 29.54
N THR A 40 19.69 17.20 29.95
CA THR A 40 18.60 16.55 30.68
C THR A 40 17.34 16.46 29.83
N LEU A 41 16.62 15.35 29.96
CA LEU A 41 15.36 15.08 29.27
C LEU A 41 14.43 14.26 30.17
N ASN A 42 13.15 14.17 29.83
CA ASN A 42 12.23 13.23 30.45
C ASN A 42 11.93 12.08 29.50
N ILE A 43 11.88 10.87 30.04
CA ILE A 43 11.55 9.64 29.32
C ILE A 43 10.18 9.15 29.79
N GLU A 44 9.30 8.82 28.86
CA GLU A 44 7.97 8.28 29.14
C GLU A 44 7.80 6.91 28.51
N LEU A 45 7.22 5.95 29.24
CA LEU A 45 6.80 4.65 28.70
C LEU A 45 5.26 4.58 28.68
N PRO A 46 4.60 4.83 27.54
CA PRO A 46 3.13 4.75 27.39
C PRO A 46 2.63 3.33 27.72
N ASN A 47 1.36 3.11 28.09
CA ASN A 47 0.82 1.75 28.32
C ASN A 47 0.36 1.06 27.02
N PHE A 48 0.36 -0.29 26.98
CA PHE A 48 -0.08 -1.12 25.83
C PHE A 48 -1.48 -0.80 25.30
N SER A 49 -2.38 -0.53 26.24
CA SER A 49 -3.62 0.16 26.01
C SER A 49 -3.68 1.18 27.14
N GLU A 50 -4.29 2.33 26.91
CA GLU A 50 -4.60 3.26 28.00
C GLU A 50 -5.63 2.69 29.02
N LYS A 51 -5.81 1.36 29.09
CA LYS A 51 -6.72 0.65 30.01
C LYS A 51 -6.05 -0.26 31.04
N LYS A 52 -4.72 -0.23 31.21
CA LYS A 52 -4.08 -0.77 32.42
C LYS A 52 -2.91 0.10 32.85
N ILE A 53 -3.09 0.86 33.93
CA ILE A 53 -1.99 1.28 34.79
C ILE A 53 -1.95 0.24 35.91
N ASN A 54 -0.99 -0.68 35.84
CA ASN A 54 -0.77 -1.69 36.88
C ASN A 54 -0.48 -0.99 38.22
N THR A 55 -1.11 -1.46 39.30
CA THR A 55 -0.39 -1.68 40.56
C THR A 55 -0.66 -3.12 41.04
N ARG A 56 0.36 -3.96 40.78
CA ARG A 56 0.69 -5.29 41.33
C ARG A 56 -0.44 -6.25 41.73
N ALA A 57 -0.80 -7.08 40.76
CA ALA A 57 -0.46 -8.51 40.81
C ALA A 57 -0.07 -8.96 39.40
N GLY A 58 1.11 -8.53 38.98
CA GLY A 58 1.71 -8.66 37.65
C GLY A 58 2.64 -7.46 37.49
N ALA A 59 3.93 -7.66 37.23
CA ALA A 59 4.97 -6.69 37.55
C ALA A 59 4.72 -5.30 36.92
N ASP A 60 5.05 -4.26 37.66
CA ASP A 60 5.15 -2.92 37.10
C ASP A 60 6.37 -2.92 36.17
N GLU A 61 6.16 -2.65 34.88
CA GLU A 61 7.25 -2.49 33.93
C GLU A 61 8.25 -1.47 34.46
N SER A 62 9.51 -1.89 34.55
CA SER A 62 10.58 -1.11 35.12
C SER A 62 11.63 -0.78 34.07
N ILE A 63 12.08 0.47 34.07
CA ILE A 63 13.28 0.88 33.31
C ILE A 63 14.46 0.77 34.28
N SER A 64 15.24 -0.29 34.10
CA SER A 64 16.42 -0.60 34.92
C SER A 64 17.70 0.06 34.38
N ASN A 65 17.80 0.21 33.06
CA ASN A 65 18.91 0.85 32.38
C ASN A 65 18.43 1.54 31.10
N VAL A 66 19.15 2.59 30.70
CA VAL A 66 18.94 3.30 29.45
C VAL A 66 20.30 3.57 28.80
N THR A 67 20.40 3.24 27.52
CA THR A 67 21.56 3.51 26.67
C THR A 67 21.17 4.53 25.61
N ALA A 68 21.91 5.64 25.56
CA ALA A 68 21.81 6.62 24.47
C ALA A 68 22.71 6.19 23.32
N VAL A 69 22.17 6.15 22.12
CA VAL A 69 22.86 5.87 20.86
C VAL A 69 22.81 7.13 20.00
N PHE A 70 23.97 7.57 19.52
CA PHE A 70 24.12 8.86 18.83
C PHE A 70 24.32 8.64 17.34
N TYR A 71 23.54 9.34 16.51
CA TYR A 71 23.70 9.34 15.05
C TYR A 71 23.89 10.75 14.51
N GLY A 72 24.72 10.89 13.48
CA GLY A 72 24.91 12.11 12.70
C GLY A 72 24.13 12.10 11.39
N GLU A 73 24.60 12.87 10.40
CA GLU A 73 24.00 12.90 9.05
C GLU A 73 23.86 11.50 8.44
N SER A 74 22.75 11.27 7.74
CA SER A 74 22.41 9.99 7.11
C SER A 74 22.44 8.79 8.08
N ASN A 75 22.06 9.01 9.34
CA ASN A 75 22.07 8.01 10.42
C ASN A 75 23.45 7.38 10.67
N THR A 76 24.54 8.12 10.44
CA THR A 76 25.90 7.62 10.68
C THR A 76 26.15 7.47 12.18
N TYR A 77 26.43 6.25 12.65
CA TYR A 77 26.72 5.96 14.07
C TYR A 77 27.92 6.76 14.60
N LYS A 78 27.74 7.44 15.74
CA LYS A 78 28.76 8.28 16.41
C LYS A 78 29.23 7.70 17.74
N GLY A 79 28.47 6.80 18.34
CA GLY A 79 28.80 6.16 19.60
C GLY A 79 27.55 5.87 20.43
N MET A 80 27.77 5.34 21.63
CA MET A 80 26.74 5.14 22.63
C MET A 80 27.26 5.47 24.03
N ALA A 81 26.36 5.85 24.94
CA ALA A 81 26.67 6.15 26.32
C ALA A 81 25.53 5.73 27.24
N ASN A 82 25.87 5.34 28.47
CA ASN A 82 24.88 5.10 29.50
C ASN A 82 24.20 6.41 29.90
N VAL A 83 22.90 6.34 30.12
CA VAL A 83 22.08 7.46 30.58
C VAL A 83 21.82 7.30 32.06
N ASN A 84 22.08 8.35 32.83
CA ASN A 84 21.75 8.37 34.25
C ASN A 84 20.26 8.65 34.41
N ILE A 85 19.50 7.63 34.81
CA ILE A 85 18.07 7.76 35.08
C ILE A 85 17.82 7.97 36.57
N GLY A 86 16.92 8.90 36.89
CA GLY A 86 16.39 9.06 38.24
C GLY A 86 15.34 7.99 38.59
N SER A 87 14.81 8.07 39.80
CA SER A 87 13.58 7.35 40.15
C SER A 87 12.42 7.84 39.28
N LYS A 88 11.45 6.96 39.02
CA LYS A 88 10.19 7.33 38.36
C LYS A 88 9.54 8.50 39.11
N ASN A 89 9.27 9.58 38.39
CA ASN A 89 8.55 10.75 38.87
C ASN A 89 7.08 10.40 39.13
N ALA A 90 6.37 11.24 39.88
CA ALA A 90 4.95 11.04 40.20
C ALA A 90 4.05 11.08 38.94
N ASP A 91 4.47 11.82 37.90
CA ASP A 91 3.82 11.88 36.58
C ASP A 91 4.10 10.63 35.72
N GLY A 92 4.88 9.67 36.22
CA GLY A 92 5.22 8.44 35.53
C GLY A 92 6.41 8.52 34.58
N THR A 93 7.01 9.71 34.40
CA THR A 93 8.23 9.91 33.61
C THR A 93 9.49 9.55 34.40
N TYR A 94 10.59 9.39 33.69
CA TYR A 94 11.93 9.26 34.27
C TYR A 94 12.77 10.45 33.85
N GLN A 95 13.23 11.24 34.81
CA GLN A 95 14.25 12.24 34.51
C GLN A 95 15.55 11.52 34.14
N ALA A 96 16.11 11.87 32.99
CA ALA A 96 17.29 11.25 32.43
C ALA A 96 18.35 12.29 32.09
N LYS A 97 19.61 11.95 32.36
CA LYS A 97 20.76 12.82 32.12
C LYS A 97 21.81 12.12 31.27
N ILE A 98 22.15 12.74 30.15
CA ILE A 98 23.20 12.31 29.23
C ILE A 98 24.43 13.18 29.48
N SER A 99 25.49 12.58 30.03
CA SER A 99 26.66 13.32 30.48
C SER A 99 27.50 13.92 29.35
N LYS A 100 27.50 13.29 28.16
CA LYS A 100 28.28 13.74 27.01
C LYS A 100 27.62 13.30 25.71
N VAL A 101 27.48 14.24 24.77
CA VAL A 101 27.06 13.97 23.40
C VAL A 101 28.32 14.02 22.49
N PRO A 102 28.54 13.07 21.57
CA PRO A 102 29.63 13.17 20.60
C PRO A 102 29.43 14.32 19.60
N SER A 103 30.51 14.96 19.15
CA SER A 103 30.43 16.00 18.11
C SER A 103 29.88 15.43 16.78
N GLY A 104 29.12 16.24 16.06
CA GLY A 104 28.45 15.85 14.82
C GLY A 104 27.25 14.90 15.01
N THR A 105 26.70 14.84 16.22
CA THR A 105 25.41 14.19 16.50
C THR A 105 24.27 15.07 15.99
N ILE A 106 23.25 14.46 15.37
CA ILE A 106 22.02 15.12 14.93
C ILE A 106 20.82 14.55 15.67
N THR A 107 20.81 13.24 15.94
CA THR A 107 19.75 12.56 16.69
C THR A 107 20.30 11.70 17.81
N VAL A 108 19.54 11.64 18.91
CA VAL A 108 19.83 10.79 20.06
C VAL A 108 18.71 9.78 20.21
N HIS A 109 19.07 8.50 20.25
CA HIS A 109 18.13 7.39 20.39
C HIS A 109 18.31 6.76 21.76
N LEU A 110 17.23 6.45 22.44
CA LEU A 110 17.22 5.87 23.78
C LEU A 110 16.77 4.42 23.67
N VAL A 111 17.53 3.52 24.29
CA VAL A 111 17.24 2.09 24.33
C VAL A 111 17.19 1.64 25.78
N THR A 112 16.09 1.01 26.20
CA THR A 112 15.90 0.59 27.59
C THR A 112 16.13 -0.90 27.78
N ASN A 113 16.55 -1.28 28.99
CA ASN A 113 16.58 -2.67 29.49
C ASN A 113 17.37 -3.68 28.63
N VAL A 114 18.32 -3.19 27.82
CA VAL A 114 19.24 -4.06 27.07
C VAL A 114 20.51 -4.24 27.90
N SER A 115 20.69 -5.45 28.45
CA SER A 115 21.82 -5.78 29.34
C SER A 115 23.19 -5.64 28.69
N ASN A 116 23.30 -5.95 27.39
CA ASN A 116 24.48 -5.69 26.57
C ASN A 116 24.04 -5.31 25.16
N LEU A 117 24.08 -4.02 24.84
CA LEU A 117 23.83 -3.52 23.49
C LEU A 117 25.15 -3.54 22.73
N GLU A 118 25.31 -4.50 21.82
CA GLU A 118 26.54 -4.61 21.02
C GLU A 118 26.67 -3.43 20.04
N GLU A 119 27.90 -3.00 19.76
CA GLU A 119 28.16 -1.92 18.80
C GLU A 119 27.61 -2.24 17.40
N THR A 120 27.60 -3.52 17.02
CA THR A 120 27.03 -4.02 15.75
C THR A 120 25.54 -3.75 15.64
N GLU A 121 24.78 -3.97 16.72
CA GLU A 121 23.35 -3.69 16.79
C GLU A 121 23.07 -2.19 16.97
N ALA A 122 23.90 -1.49 17.75
CA ALA A 122 23.81 -0.04 17.95
C ALA A 122 24.13 0.76 16.67
N LYS A 123 24.92 0.21 15.74
CA LYS A 123 25.19 0.84 14.44
C LYS A 123 23.94 1.08 13.62
N ASP A 124 22.92 0.24 13.78
CA ASP A 124 21.65 0.35 13.04
C ASP A 124 20.51 -0.35 13.81
N LEU A 125 19.94 0.36 14.79
CA LEU A 125 18.92 -0.19 15.70
C LEU A 125 17.64 -0.70 15.01
N GLN A 126 17.36 -0.25 13.78
CA GLN A 126 16.18 -0.65 12.99
C GLN A 126 16.44 -1.90 12.12
N ASN A 127 17.69 -2.36 12.04
CA ASN A 127 18.06 -3.48 11.19
C ASN A 127 17.86 -4.83 11.88
N ILE A 128 16.77 -5.51 11.53
CA ILE A 128 16.42 -6.82 12.08
C ILE A 128 17.50 -7.90 11.83
N ALA A 129 18.33 -7.76 10.78
CA ALA A 129 19.40 -8.72 10.52
C ALA A 129 20.48 -8.65 11.63
N LEU A 130 20.79 -7.43 12.08
CA LEU A 130 21.77 -7.14 13.14
C LEU A 130 21.17 -7.29 14.56
N ALA A 131 19.84 -7.34 14.66
CA ALA A 131 19.16 -7.49 15.95
C ALA A 131 19.52 -8.81 16.64
N THR A 132 19.79 -8.74 17.94
CA THR A 132 20.05 -9.92 18.76
C THR A 132 18.72 -10.52 19.22
N PRO A 133 18.46 -11.83 19.03
CA PRO A 133 17.27 -12.49 19.56
C PRO A 133 17.21 -12.38 21.08
N ARG A 134 16.08 -11.91 21.62
CA ARG A 134 15.84 -11.78 23.06
C ARG A 134 14.42 -12.24 23.37
N THR A 135 14.25 -12.89 24.51
CA THR A 135 12.91 -13.22 25.03
C THR A 135 12.21 -11.94 25.46
N ILE A 136 10.91 -11.84 25.20
CA ILE A 136 10.11 -10.71 25.67
C ILE A 136 10.02 -10.78 27.19
N ASP A 137 10.57 -9.76 27.85
CA ASP A 137 10.42 -9.52 29.27
C ASP A 137 9.36 -8.42 29.46
N THR A 138 8.21 -8.80 30.00
CA THR A 138 7.11 -7.86 30.27
C THR A 138 7.31 -7.06 31.55
N ASP A 139 8.29 -7.38 32.37
CA ASP A 139 8.58 -6.70 33.63
C ASP A 139 9.71 -5.68 33.44
N SER A 140 10.59 -5.92 32.47
CA SER A 140 11.68 -5.02 32.05
C SER A 140 11.73 -4.90 30.52
N PRO A 141 10.75 -4.26 29.89
CA PRO A 141 10.60 -4.27 28.44
C PRO A 141 11.72 -3.50 27.74
N ILE A 142 12.19 -4.05 26.63
CA ILE A 142 13.04 -3.32 25.70
C ILE A 142 12.17 -2.31 24.96
N CYS A 143 12.55 -1.05 25.08
CA CYS A 143 11.85 0.07 24.47
C CYS A 143 12.82 0.98 23.73
N TRP A 144 12.30 1.73 22.76
CA TRP A 144 13.05 2.66 21.95
C TRP A 144 12.35 4.01 21.81
N GLY A 145 13.09 5.11 21.84
CA GLY A 145 12.60 6.44 21.47
C GLY A 145 13.73 7.28 20.88
N SER A 146 13.40 8.42 20.26
CA SER A 146 14.41 9.32 19.67
C SER A 146 14.05 10.79 19.80
N VAL A 147 15.07 11.64 19.85
CA VAL A 147 14.94 13.10 19.91
C VAL A 147 16.02 13.75 19.06
N SER A 148 15.72 14.91 18.47
CA SER A 148 16.73 15.70 17.76
C SER A 148 17.70 16.37 18.76
N LEU A 149 18.95 16.58 18.37
CA LEU A 149 19.91 17.28 19.23
C LEU A 149 19.45 18.72 19.53
N THR A 150 18.82 19.39 18.55
CA THR A 150 18.28 20.74 18.72
C THR A 150 17.24 20.79 19.84
N GLU A 151 16.23 19.91 19.78
CA GLU A 151 15.17 19.83 20.79
C GLU A 151 15.71 19.42 22.17
N LEU A 152 16.73 18.57 22.20
CA LEU A 152 17.40 18.18 23.42
C LEU A 152 18.14 19.36 24.09
N LEU A 153 18.75 20.23 23.29
CA LEU A 153 19.46 21.42 23.77
C LEU A 153 18.52 22.56 24.21
N ASP A 154 17.28 22.55 23.73
CA ASP A 154 16.25 23.52 24.13
C ASP A 154 15.74 23.30 25.58
N GLY A 155 16.13 22.18 26.23
CA GLY A 155 16.03 21.97 27.68
C GLY A 155 14.68 21.47 28.21
N SER A 156 13.72 21.17 27.33
CA SER A 156 12.38 20.66 27.69
C SER A 156 11.99 19.38 26.93
N ALA A 157 12.98 18.61 26.49
CA ALA A 157 12.75 17.42 25.67
C ALA A 157 12.03 16.31 26.44
N ASN A 158 10.90 15.85 25.90
CA ASN A 158 10.17 14.68 26.39
C ASN A 158 10.24 13.59 25.30
N VAL A 159 10.71 12.40 25.67
CA VAL A 159 10.88 11.28 24.74
C VAL A 159 9.95 10.14 25.13
N SER A 160 8.93 9.91 24.30
CA SER A 160 8.06 8.75 24.43
C SER A 160 8.77 7.51 23.87
N LEU A 161 8.70 6.42 24.63
CA LEU A 161 9.29 5.14 24.27
C LEU A 161 8.26 4.18 23.68
N LEU A 162 8.70 3.37 22.74
CA LEU A 162 7.93 2.30 22.12
C LEU A 162 8.47 0.97 22.57
N ARG A 163 7.62 0.11 23.13
CA ARG A 163 7.98 -1.28 23.37
C ARG A 163 8.28 -1.98 22.06
N GLN A 164 9.17 -2.97 22.10
CA GLN A 164 9.57 -3.76 20.94
C GLN A 164 8.53 -4.81 20.49
N TYR A 165 7.46 -5.00 21.25
CA TYR A 165 6.50 -6.08 21.07
C TYR A 165 5.05 -5.59 21.07
N ALA A 166 4.14 -6.41 20.55
CA ALA A 166 2.70 -6.18 20.52
C ALA A 166 2.02 -6.95 21.66
N LYS A 167 0.84 -6.49 22.09
CA LYS A 167 -0.05 -7.22 23.01
C LYS A 167 -1.34 -7.59 22.29
N VAL A 168 -1.87 -8.77 22.61
CA VAL A 168 -3.16 -9.24 22.15
C VAL A 168 -4.00 -9.59 23.37
N THR A 169 -5.20 -9.03 23.43
CA THR A 169 -6.15 -9.20 24.53
C THR A 169 -7.42 -9.86 24.03
N LEU A 170 -7.86 -10.92 24.69
CA LEU A 170 -9.10 -11.63 24.41
C LEU A 170 -10.22 -11.17 25.34
N LYS A 171 -11.36 -10.83 24.74
CA LYS A 171 -12.63 -10.57 25.41
C LYS A 171 -13.74 -11.38 24.75
N VAL A 172 -14.83 -11.55 25.49
CA VAL A 172 -16.04 -12.21 25.01
C VAL A 172 -17.21 -11.26 25.26
N ASP A 173 -18.03 -11.03 24.23
CA ASP A 173 -19.20 -10.17 24.34
C ASP A 173 -20.23 -10.79 25.32
N ASP A 174 -20.87 -9.95 26.14
CA ASP A 174 -21.85 -10.40 27.14
C ASP A 174 -22.97 -11.24 26.52
N ALA A 175 -23.34 -10.98 25.26
CA ALA A 175 -24.37 -11.73 24.54
C ALA A 175 -23.99 -13.20 24.28
N VAL A 176 -22.70 -13.55 24.27
CA VAL A 176 -22.21 -14.90 23.96
C VAL A 176 -21.61 -15.64 25.16
N LYS A 177 -21.35 -14.96 26.29
CA LYS A 177 -20.76 -15.58 27.50
C LYS A 177 -21.51 -16.82 28.00
N ALA A 178 -22.83 -16.86 27.82
CA ALA A 178 -23.66 -17.99 28.25
C ALA A 178 -23.32 -19.31 27.51
N VAL A 179 -22.89 -19.22 26.25
CA VAL A 179 -22.52 -20.37 25.41
C VAL A 179 -21.01 -20.50 25.22
N PHE A 180 -20.24 -19.45 25.52
CA PHE A 180 -18.79 -19.39 25.39
C PHE A 180 -18.21 -18.65 26.61
N PRO A 181 -17.94 -19.34 27.74
CA PRO A 181 -17.56 -18.68 28.99
C PRO A 181 -16.19 -18.00 28.86
N GLU A 182 -16.12 -16.73 29.24
CA GLU A 182 -14.91 -15.92 29.11
C GLU A 182 -13.78 -16.44 30.01
N GLU A 183 -14.13 -16.93 31.20
CA GLU A 183 -13.21 -17.48 32.21
C GLU A 183 -12.50 -18.77 31.77
N ASP A 184 -13.06 -19.48 30.79
CA ASP A 184 -12.53 -20.73 30.23
C ASP A 184 -11.82 -20.51 28.89
N ALA A 185 -11.67 -19.26 28.44
CA ALA A 185 -11.07 -18.90 27.16
C ALA A 185 -9.67 -18.30 27.31
N GLY A 186 -8.72 -18.73 26.48
CA GLY A 186 -7.36 -18.22 26.45
C GLY A 186 -6.73 -18.24 25.06
N LEU A 187 -5.64 -17.50 24.88
CA LEU A 187 -4.94 -17.31 23.62
C LEU A 187 -3.72 -18.23 23.48
N ILE A 188 -3.52 -18.70 22.25
CA ILE A 188 -2.30 -19.36 21.78
C ILE A 188 -1.95 -18.70 20.43
N ILE A 189 -0.80 -18.05 20.34
CA ILE A 189 -0.36 -17.33 19.15
C ILE A 189 0.97 -17.91 18.67
N ASN A 190 1.07 -18.27 17.39
CA ASN A 190 2.33 -18.79 16.84
C ASN A 190 2.61 -18.26 15.44
N ASN A 191 3.72 -18.71 14.87
CA ASN A 191 4.25 -18.23 13.59
C ASN A 191 4.48 -16.69 13.60
N THR A 192 4.80 -16.14 14.76
CA THR A 192 5.25 -14.76 14.94
C THR A 192 6.74 -14.67 14.64
N ALA A 193 7.27 -13.46 14.42
CA ALA A 193 8.69 -13.25 14.21
C ALA A 193 9.53 -13.79 15.39
N ALA A 194 10.65 -14.46 15.11
CA ALA A 194 11.54 -14.99 16.15
C ALA A 194 12.33 -13.90 16.91
N LYS A 195 12.50 -12.73 16.29
CA LYS A 195 13.18 -11.56 16.86
C LYS A 195 12.65 -10.29 16.21
N SER A 196 12.85 -9.15 16.86
CA SER A 196 12.50 -7.82 16.36
C SER A 196 13.72 -6.90 16.40
N ALA A 197 13.75 -5.87 15.56
CA ALA A 197 14.71 -4.77 15.68
C ALA A 197 14.35 -3.87 16.87
N ILE A 198 15.34 -3.19 17.46
CA ILE A 198 15.10 -2.33 18.63
C ILE A 198 14.28 -1.10 18.21
N ALA A 199 14.66 -0.45 17.13
CA ALA A 199 13.96 0.70 16.56
C ALA A 199 13.03 0.28 15.40
N PRO A 200 11.99 1.07 15.09
CA PRO A 200 11.15 0.84 13.93
C PRO A 200 11.86 1.29 12.65
N ALA A 201 11.37 0.81 11.51
CA ALA A 201 11.89 1.21 10.20
C ALA A 201 11.77 2.72 10.00
N ASN A 202 12.80 3.31 9.40
CA ASN A 202 13.00 4.75 9.22
C ASN A 202 12.99 5.57 10.52
N TYR A 203 13.12 4.93 11.70
CA TYR A 203 13.03 5.58 13.01
C TYR A 203 11.73 6.39 13.21
N LYS A 204 10.61 5.86 12.71
CA LYS A 204 9.27 6.45 12.83
C LYS A 204 8.28 5.42 13.37
N GLU A 205 7.20 5.89 13.99
CA GLU A 205 6.06 5.03 14.37
C GLU A 205 5.59 4.19 13.16
N PRO A 206 5.47 2.86 13.29
CA PRO A 206 5.05 2.00 12.18
C PRO A 206 3.63 2.28 11.70
N ASN A 207 3.41 2.26 10.38
CA ASN A 207 2.09 2.43 9.73
C ASN A 207 1.67 1.18 8.94
N ASP A 208 1.68 0.01 9.59
CA ASP A 208 1.43 -1.34 9.04
C ASP A 208 2.54 -1.97 8.18
N ALA A 209 3.46 -1.18 7.61
CA ALA A 209 4.56 -1.69 6.78
C ALA A 209 5.76 -2.14 7.64
N LEU A 210 5.81 -3.42 7.98
CA LEU A 210 6.93 -4.02 8.74
C LEU A 210 8.01 -4.62 7.82
N ALA A 211 9.26 -4.57 8.27
CA ALA A 211 10.35 -5.27 7.60
C ALA A 211 10.08 -6.79 7.55
N THR A 212 10.16 -7.38 6.36
CA THR A 212 9.90 -8.82 6.17
C THR A 212 10.95 -9.67 6.87
N THR A 213 10.55 -10.42 7.90
CA THR A 213 11.36 -11.49 8.50
C THR A 213 11.12 -12.83 7.79
N LYS A 214 12.15 -13.67 7.70
CA LYS A 214 12.04 -15.06 7.22
C LYS A 214 12.22 -16.07 8.36
N VAL A 215 12.39 -15.61 9.60
CA VAL A 215 12.63 -16.44 10.77
C VAL A 215 11.50 -16.25 11.77
N PHE A 216 10.76 -17.33 12.00
CA PHE A 216 9.59 -17.37 12.87
C PHE A 216 9.87 -18.16 14.14
N SER A 217 9.17 -17.82 15.22
CA SER A 217 9.25 -18.54 16.48
C SER A 217 8.80 -19.99 16.30
N SER A 218 9.60 -20.92 16.81
CA SER A 218 9.25 -22.35 16.90
C SER A 218 8.38 -22.69 18.11
N THR A 219 8.13 -21.72 18.99
CA THR A 219 7.34 -21.86 20.22
C THR A 219 6.09 -21.00 20.17
N ASP A 220 5.03 -21.48 20.82
CA ASP A 220 3.79 -20.73 20.99
C ASP A 220 3.97 -19.61 22.03
N PHE A 221 3.29 -18.50 21.80
CA PHE A 221 3.05 -17.44 22.78
C PHE A 221 1.67 -17.65 23.40
N GLY A 222 1.61 -17.70 24.74
CA GLY A 222 0.40 -18.08 25.45
C GLY A 222 0.22 -19.60 25.57
N ASP A 223 -0.56 -20.00 26.56
CA ASP A 223 -0.79 -21.39 26.97
C ASP A 223 -2.24 -21.84 26.77
N GLY A 224 -3.08 -20.99 26.18
CA GLY A 224 -4.51 -21.22 26.03
C GLY A 224 -5.30 -21.05 27.32
N THR A 225 -4.71 -20.49 28.38
CA THR A 225 -5.40 -20.08 29.61
C THR A 225 -5.36 -18.57 29.82
N ASN A 226 -4.29 -17.92 29.35
CA ASN A 226 -4.13 -16.48 29.45
C ASN A 226 -4.92 -15.74 28.36
N ARG A 227 -5.67 -14.71 28.77
CA ARG A 227 -6.40 -13.82 27.85
C ARG A 227 -5.55 -12.65 27.34
N GLU A 228 -4.36 -12.45 27.90
CA GLU A 228 -3.43 -11.42 27.47
C GLU A 228 -2.10 -12.09 27.08
N VAL A 229 -1.70 -11.93 25.83
CA VAL A 229 -0.49 -12.53 25.29
C VAL A 229 0.33 -11.46 24.58
N VAL A 230 1.63 -11.44 24.85
CA VAL A 230 2.58 -10.53 24.20
C VAL A 230 3.35 -11.29 23.13
N VAL A 231 3.62 -10.63 22.00
CA VAL A 231 4.19 -11.27 20.82
C VAL A 231 5.15 -10.33 20.11
N THR A 232 6.15 -10.91 19.46
CA THR A 232 7.07 -10.16 18.60
C THR A 232 6.31 -9.52 17.45
N GLU A 233 6.72 -8.31 17.08
CA GLU A 233 6.19 -7.57 15.94
C GLU A 233 6.18 -8.46 14.67
N THR A 234 5.02 -8.58 14.01
CA THR A 234 4.79 -9.55 12.94
C THR A 234 3.86 -8.99 11.88
N SER A 235 4.22 -9.15 10.60
CA SER A 235 3.42 -8.67 9.46
C SER A 235 2.01 -9.27 9.42
N ALA A 236 1.09 -8.53 8.80
CA ALA A 236 -0.31 -8.91 8.67
C ALA A 236 -0.48 -10.30 8.03
N GLY A 237 -1.39 -11.10 8.59
CA GLY A 237 -1.74 -12.42 8.06
C GLY A 237 -0.69 -13.52 8.26
N VAL A 238 0.43 -13.24 8.94
CA VAL A 238 1.51 -14.22 9.14
C VAL A 238 1.33 -15.03 10.44
N ALA A 239 0.96 -14.37 11.55
CA ALA A 239 0.73 -15.04 12.82
C ALA A 239 -0.57 -15.87 12.80
N ASN A 240 -0.57 -17.03 13.44
CA ASN A 240 -1.81 -17.77 13.71
C ASN A 240 -2.29 -17.42 15.12
N VAL A 241 -3.50 -16.86 15.22
CA VAL A 241 -4.14 -16.56 16.50
C VAL A 241 -5.21 -17.62 16.77
N ILE A 242 -5.00 -18.39 17.84
CA ILE A 242 -5.89 -19.47 18.25
C ILE A 242 -6.49 -19.13 19.61
N ILE A 243 -7.81 -19.27 19.73
CA ILE A 243 -8.51 -19.23 21.01
C ILE A 243 -8.78 -20.67 21.44
N LYS A 244 -8.30 -21.05 22.63
CA LYS A 244 -8.69 -22.29 23.30
C LYS A 244 -9.85 -21.95 24.25
N ALA A 245 -10.99 -22.59 24.09
CA ALA A 245 -12.18 -22.30 24.91
C ALA A 245 -13.20 -23.44 24.95
N LYS A 246 -14.13 -23.38 25.90
CA LYS A 246 -15.30 -24.28 25.96
C LYS A 246 -16.51 -23.65 25.27
N TYR A 247 -17.26 -24.47 24.53
CA TYR A 247 -18.53 -24.09 23.91
C TYR A 247 -19.68 -24.98 24.41
N LYS A 248 -20.81 -24.37 24.78
CA LYS A 248 -22.03 -25.04 25.23
C LYS A 248 -22.93 -25.39 24.05
N GLY A 249 -22.70 -26.58 23.48
CA GLY A 249 -23.60 -27.16 22.48
C GLY A 249 -24.80 -27.88 23.13
N LYS A 250 -25.56 -28.61 22.30
CA LYS A 250 -26.68 -29.45 22.75
C LYS A 250 -26.25 -30.56 23.73
N GLU A 251 -25.00 -31.01 23.64
CA GLU A 251 -24.42 -32.09 24.44
C GLU A 251 -23.65 -31.58 25.68
N GLY A 252 -23.73 -30.28 25.98
CA GLY A 252 -23.01 -29.64 27.08
C GLY A 252 -21.75 -28.89 26.62
N TYR A 253 -20.86 -28.61 27.57
CA TYR A 253 -19.62 -27.89 27.29
C TYR A 253 -18.57 -28.82 26.68
N LYS A 254 -18.00 -28.41 25.54
CA LYS A 254 -16.89 -29.09 24.88
C LYS A 254 -15.75 -28.11 24.64
N GLU A 255 -14.54 -28.51 25.01
CA GLU A 255 -13.32 -27.75 24.72
C GLU A 255 -13.00 -27.84 23.21
N GLY A 256 -12.54 -26.74 22.63
CA GLY A 256 -12.08 -26.68 21.24
C GLY A 256 -11.14 -25.52 20.97
N TYR A 257 -10.51 -25.57 19.80
CA TYR A 257 -9.57 -24.57 19.30
C TYR A 257 -10.17 -23.81 18.12
N TYR A 258 -10.15 -22.48 18.18
CA TYR A 258 -10.75 -21.60 17.17
C TYR A 258 -9.68 -20.71 16.56
N LYS A 259 -9.50 -20.78 15.24
CA LYS A 259 -8.60 -19.86 14.52
C LYS A 259 -9.32 -18.56 14.20
N VAL A 260 -8.73 -17.44 14.60
CA VAL A 260 -9.25 -16.09 14.36
C VAL A 260 -8.31 -15.35 13.42
N GLY A 261 -8.87 -14.75 12.36
CA GLY A 261 -8.14 -13.80 11.53
C GLY A 261 -8.24 -12.40 12.14
N LEU A 262 -7.13 -11.65 12.13
CA LEU A 262 -7.09 -10.29 12.67
C LEU A 262 -7.67 -9.27 11.67
N TYR A 263 -8.87 -9.52 11.14
CA TYR A 263 -9.44 -8.73 10.06
C TYR A 263 -9.80 -7.30 10.52
N LYS A 264 -9.48 -6.31 9.67
CA LYS A 264 -9.80 -4.90 9.93
C LYS A 264 -11.29 -4.60 9.69
N ASN A 265 -11.87 -5.27 8.70
CA ASN A 265 -13.22 -5.04 8.21
C ASN A 265 -13.99 -6.37 8.05
N ALA A 266 -15.31 -6.28 7.96
CA ALA A 266 -16.20 -7.44 7.84
C ALA A 266 -16.06 -8.21 6.51
N ASP A 267 -15.55 -7.55 5.46
CA ASP A 267 -15.28 -8.13 4.14
C ASP A 267 -14.03 -9.04 4.11
N LYS A 268 -13.27 -9.09 5.21
CA LYS A 268 -12.06 -9.91 5.40
C LYS A 268 -10.96 -9.66 4.35
N THR A 269 -10.93 -8.47 3.73
CA THR A 269 -9.97 -8.11 2.67
C THR A 269 -8.57 -7.78 3.21
N SER A 270 -8.47 -7.33 4.47
CA SER A 270 -7.22 -6.94 5.10
C SER A 270 -7.16 -7.35 6.57
N GLN A 271 -5.97 -7.65 7.06
CA GLN A 271 -5.69 -7.98 8.47
C GLN A 271 -4.74 -6.96 9.10
N TYR A 272 -4.83 -6.79 10.42
CA TYR A 272 -3.85 -6.06 11.20
C TYR A 272 -2.50 -6.79 11.18
N ALA A 273 -1.41 -6.02 11.02
CA ALA A 273 -0.10 -6.46 11.50
C ALA A 273 -0.10 -6.39 13.04
N LEU A 274 0.76 -7.17 13.69
CA LEU A 274 0.99 -7.07 15.12
C LEU A 274 2.12 -6.05 15.33
N LEU A 275 1.76 -4.79 15.54
CA LEU A 275 2.73 -3.68 15.64
C LEU A 275 3.27 -3.53 17.07
N ARG A 276 4.54 -3.13 17.15
CA ARG A 276 5.19 -2.80 18.41
C ARG A 276 4.38 -1.76 19.20
N ASN A 277 4.34 -1.86 20.52
CA ASN A 277 3.62 -0.93 21.41
C ASN A 277 2.09 -0.86 21.24
N HIS A 278 1.48 -1.70 20.41
CA HIS A 278 0.02 -1.76 20.21
C HIS A 278 -0.63 -2.85 21.05
N ASN A 279 -1.92 -2.68 21.37
CA ASN A 279 -2.76 -3.73 21.95
C ASN A 279 -3.97 -4.00 21.05
N TYR A 280 -4.04 -5.23 20.54
CA TYR A 280 -5.17 -5.69 19.74
C TYR A 280 -6.17 -6.41 20.65
N THR A 281 -7.34 -5.79 20.86
CA THR A 281 -8.45 -6.44 21.55
C THR A 281 -9.28 -7.24 20.56
N ILE A 282 -9.28 -8.56 20.74
CA ILE A 282 -10.16 -9.52 20.07
C ILE A 282 -11.41 -9.67 20.93
N THR A 283 -12.56 -9.24 20.43
CA THR A 283 -13.86 -9.44 21.11
C THR A 283 -14.65 -10.50 20.36
N VAL A 284 -14.85 -11.68 20.95
CA VAL A 284 -15.70 -12.72 20.38
C VAL A 284 -17.15 -12.27 20.45
N THR A 285 -17.79 -12.09 19.29
CA THR A 285 -19.17 -11.58 19.18
C THR A 285 -20.17 -12.66 18.82
N LYS A 286 -19.70 -13.79 18.25
CA LYS A 286 -20.55 -14.92 17.88
C LYS A 286 -19.79 -16.23 17.86
N VAL A 287 -20.44 -17.31 18.29
CA VAL A 287 -19.92 -18.68 18.22
C VAL A 287 -21.05 -19.58 17.74
N ASN A 288 -20.82 -20.29 16.65
CA ASN A 288 -21.86 -21.10 15.99
C ASN A 288 -21.73 -22.59 16.28
N ASP A 289 -20.53 -23.08 16.58
CA ASP A 289 -20.29 -24.50 16.83
C ASP A 289 -19.00 -24.73 17.65
N TYR A 290 -18.76 -25.98 18.04
CA TYR A 290 -17.50 -26.38 18.70
C TYR A 290 -16.29 -26.18 17.78
N GLY A 291 -15.17 -25.76 18.37
CA GLY A 291 -13.90 -25.60 17.68
C GLY A 291 -13.25 -26.93 17.31
N PHE A 292 -12.08 -26.86 16.68
CA PHE A 292 -11.30 -28.05 16.34
C PHE A 292 -10.91 -28.83 17.59
N SER A 293 -10.77 -30.15 17.46
CA SER A 293 -10.37 -31.04 18.55
C SER A 293 -8.92 -30.84 18.99
N THR A 294 -8.07 -30.40 18.08
CA THR A 294 -6.64 -30.17 18.34
C THR A 294 -6.19 -28.80 17.84
N LYS A 295 -5.14 -28.27 18.48
CA LYS A 295 -4.51 -27.02 18.09
C LYS A 295 -3.92 -27.09 16.68
N GLU A 296 -3.32 -28.23 16.34
CA GLU A 296 -2.66 -28.47 15.05
C GLU A 296 -3.65 -28.47 13.89
N GLU A 297 -4.87 -28.99 14.09
CA GLU A 297 -5.97 -28.88 13.13
C GLU A 297 -6.41 -27.42 12.95
N ALA A 298 -6.57 -26.68 14.05
CA ALA A 298 -6.94 -25.28 13.99
C ALA A 298 -5.91 -24.43 13.24
N ILE A 299 -4.61 -24.64 13.48
CA ILE A 299 -3.53 -23.91 12.80
C ILE A 299 -3.57 -24.12 11.28
N LYS A 300 -3.82 -25.36 10.83
CA LYS A 300 -3.88 -25.72 9.40
C LYS A 300 -5.13 -25.19 8.71
N ALA A 301 -6.20 -24.92 9.47
CA ALA A 301 -7.44 -24.38 8.93
C ALA A 301 -7.29 -22.90 8.53
N GLN A 302 -8.25 -22.41 7.75
CA GLN A 302 -8.48 -20.97 7.58
C GLN A 302 -9.41 -20.48 8.70
N PRO A 303 -9.45 -19.17 8.99
CA PRO A 303 -10.49 -18.61 9.85
C PRO A 303 -11.89 -18.94 9.29
N GLU A 304 -12.68 -19.70 10.03
CA GLU A 304 -13.97 -20.23 9.61
C GLU A 304 -15.14 -19.59 10.39
N ASN A 305 -16.36 -19.69 9.84
CA ASN A 305 -17.57 -19.11 10.44
C ASN A 305 -18.03 -19.80 11.75
N ARG A 306 -17.22 -20.67 12.38
CA ARG A 306 -17.53 -21.20 13.72
C ARG A 306 -17.40 -20.14 14.81
N ILE A 307 -16.57 -19.12 14.56
CA ILE A 307 -16.36 -17.98 15.46
C ILE A 307 -16.36 -16.69 14.64
N GLU A 308 -17.00 -15.64 15.16
CA GLU A 308 -16.87 -14.27 14.67
C GLU A 308 -16.31 -13.41 15.80
N ALA A 309 -15.36 -12.56 15.47
CA ALA A 309 -14.72 -11.66 16.41
C ALA A 309 -14.52 -10.28 15.79
N GLN A 310 -14.73 -9.25 16.60
CA GLN A 310 -14.37 -7.87 16.29
C GLN A 310 -12.95 -7.60 16.80
N ILE A 311 -12.11 -7.05 15.94
CA ILE A 311 -10.72 -6.72 16.28
C ILE A 311 -10.58 -5.21 16.35
N VAL A 312 -10.11 -4.72 17.48
CA VAL A 312 -9.85 -3.31 17.71
C VAL A 312 -8.38 -3.14 18.08
N ASP A 313 -7.67 -2.30 17.34
CA ASP A 313 -6.40 -1.75 17.80
C ASP A 313 -6.70 -0.65 18.83
N ASP A 314 -6.45 -0.93 20.11
CA ASP A 314 -6.77 -0.05 21.22
C ASP A 314 -5.85 1.18 21.32
N ASN A 315 -4.91 1.31 20.38
CA ASN A 315 -3.99 2.43 20.25
C ASN A 315 -4.30 3.29 19.00
N PRO A 316 -5.46 3.98 18.91
CA PRO A 316 -5.59 5.03 17.92
C PRO A 316 -4.58 6.12 18.27
N ALA A 317 -3.64 6.39 17.38
CA ALA A 317 -2.57 7.36 17.61
C ALA A 317 -3.15 8.67 18.16
N ILE A 318 -2.81 9.02 19.41
CA ILE A 318 -2.96 10.39 19.90
C ILE A 318 -1.83 11.18 19.28
N THR A 319 -2.10 11.70 18.09
CA THR A 319 -1.14 12.39 17.24
C THR A 319 -1.00 13.87 17.58
N LYS A 320 -1.91 14.41 18.41
CA LYS A 320 -1.95 15.83 18.79
C LYS A 320 -2.13 15.93 20.29
N MET A 321 -1.13 16.47 20.97
CA MET A 321 -1.14 16.73 22.39
C MET A 321 -0.66 18.15 22.67
N ILE A 322 -1.34 18.81 23.61
CA ILE A 322 -0.92 20.11 24.16
C ILE A 322 -1.02 20.06 25.68
N ALA A 323 -0.18 20.83 26.35
CA ALA A 323 -0.12 20.91 27.80
C ALA A 323 -0.07 22.35 28.27
N CYS A 324 -0.60 22.62 29.46
CA CYS A 324 -0.31 23.82 30.23
C CYS A 324 0.49 23.43 31.48
N LYS A 325 0.70 24.39 32.40
CA LYS A 325 1.40 24.12 33.66
C LYS A 325 0.71 23.05 34.52
N ASP A 326 -0.61 22.95 34.44
CA ASP A 326 -1.43 22.22 35.41
C ASP A 326 -2.08 20.94 34.85
N TYR A 327 -2.22 20.79 33.51
CA TYR A 327 -2.83 19.60 32.87
C TYR A 327 -2.58 19.54 31.35
N GLU A 328 -3.00 18.44 30.73
CA GLU A 328 -2.77 18.06 29.34
C GLU A 328 -4.09 17.75 28.63
N LEU A 329 -4.06 17.86 27.29
CA LEU A 329 -5.14 17.49 26.38
C LEU A 329 -4.56 16.79 25.14
N GLY A 330 -5.05 15.60 24.83
CA GLY A 330 -4.73 14.84 23.63
C GLY A 330 -5.98 14.46 22.84
N VAL A 331 -5.89 14.46 21.50
CA VAL A 331 -6.96 13.98 20.60
C VAL A 331 -6.41 13.16 19.41
N SER A 332 -7.22 12.28 18.85
CA SER A 332 -6.92 11.55 17.60
C SER A 332 -6.89 12.47 16.36
N ASP A 333 -6.02 12.24 15.37
CA ASP A 333 -5.85 13.12 14.18
C ASP A 333 -7.10 13.20 13.28
N LYS A 334 -7.29 12.16 12.47
CA LYS A 334 -8.25 12.03 11.38
C LYS A 334 -8.86 10.65 11.45
N VAL A 335 -10.18 10.61 11.50
CA VAL A 335 -10.98 9.38 11.50
C VAL A 335 -11.63 9.28 10.14
N TYR A 336 -11.36 8.22 9.38
CA TYR A 336 -11.96 7.99 8.08
C TYR A 336 -13.10 7.00 8.20
N VAL A 337 -14.25 7.32 7.61
CA VAL A 337 -15.43 6.44 7.58
C VAL A 337 -16.08 6.46 6.20
N ASP A 338 -16.78 5.38 5.86
CA ASP A 338 -17.49 5.29 4.58
C ASP A 338 -18.76 6.16 4.56
N ALA A 339 -19.29 6.41 3.36
CA ALA A 339 -20.43 7.29 3.13
C ALA A 339 -21.68 6.88 3.93
N GLU A 340 -21.91 5.58 4.08
CA GLU A 340 -23.05 4.99 4.76
C GLU A 340 -22.86 4.87 6.28
N ALA A 341 -21.67 5.16 6.79
CA ALA A 341 -21.37 5.03 8.22
C ALA A 341 -22.21 6.01 9.04
N THR A 342 -22.89 5.49 10.05
CA THR A 342 -23.73 6.27 10.97
C THR A 342 -23.02 6.62 12.27
N SER A 343 -21.75 6.24 12.41
CA SER A 343 -20.96 6.52 13.61
C SER A 343 -19.47 6.61 13.33
N ALA A 344 -18.76 7.41 14.13
CA ALA A 344 -17.30 7.46 14.15
C ALA A 344 -16.77 7.63 15.58
N ASN A 345 -15.59 7.06 15.83
CA ASN A 345 -14.96 7.07 17.14
C ASN A 345 -13.81 8.08 17.18
N VAL A 346 -13.85 9.02 18.11
CA VAL A 346 -12.79 9.99 18.39
C VAL A 346 -12.28 9.77 19.81
N THR A 347 -10.96 9.71 19.96
CA THR A 347 -10.33 9.53 21.27
C THR A 347 -9.90 10.89 21.84
N VAL A 348 -10.20 11.10 23.11
CA VAL A 348 -9.83 12.29 23.89
C VAL A 348 -9.16 11.85 25.18
N VAL A 349 -8.02 12.45 25.52
CA VAL A 349 -7.34 12.27 26.81
C VAL A 349 -7.18 13.62 27.47
N THR A 350 -7.42 13.70 28.78
CA THR A 350 -7.07 14.89 29.56
C THR A 350 -6.66 14.56 30.98
N THR A 351 -5.70 15.32 31.53
CA THR A 351 -5.25 15.22 32.93
C THR A 351 -5.86 16.29 33.84
N LEU A 352 -6.91 16.98 33.39
CA LEU A 352 -7.61 18.01 34.17
C LEU A 352 -8.18 17.41 35.47
N GLU A 353 -7.73 17.90 36.62
CA GLU A 353 -8.11 17.35 37.93
C GLU A 353 -9.53 17.74 38.37
N LYS A 354 -10.00 18.94 37.98
CA LYS A 354 -11.32 19.46 38.33
C LYS A 354 -12.04 19.98 37.09
N ALA A 355 -13.28 19.54 36.90
CA ALA A 355 -14.16 20.04 35.87
C ALA A 355 -14.30 21.57 35.98
N THR A 356 -14.10 22.27 34.87
CA THR A 356 -14.28 23.72 34.76
C THR A 356 -15.68 24.08 34.28
N SER A 357 -16.46 23.10 33.79
CA SER A 357 -17.83 23.26 33.34
C SER A 357 -18.85 23.01 34.47
N SER A 358 -20.03 23.63 34.33
CA SER A 358 -21.14 23.51 35.29
C SER A 358 -21.82 22.14 35.32
N ASP A 359 -21.60 21.31 34.30
CA ASP A 359 -22.13 19.94 34.19
C ASP A 359 -21.17 18.87 34.76
N GLY A 360 -20.01 19.29 35.28
CA GLY A 360 -19.00 18.39 35.84
C GLY A 360 -18.15 17.65 34.80
N SER A 361 -18.19 18.06 33.53
CA SER A 361 -17.37 17.47 32.47
C SER A 361 -15.90 17.91 32.54
N PHE A 362 -15.00 16.97 32.25
CA PHE A 362 -13.56 17.23 32.18
C PHE A 362 -13.14 17.74 30.81
N TYR A 363 -14.03 17.65 29.84
CA TYR A 363 -13.85 18.13 28.50
C TYR A 363 -15.21 18.55 27.95
N THR A 364 -15.18 19.41 26.94
CA THR A 364 -16.33 19.68 26.10
C THR A 364 -15.98 19.35 24.67
N VAL A 365 -16.94 18.81 23.93
CA VAL A 365 -16.82 18.61 22.50
C VAL A 365 -17.86 19.43 21.78
N THR A 366 -17.42 20.13 20.74
CA THR A 366 -18.28 20.92 19.88
C THR A 366 -18.04 20.46 18.45
N PRO A 367 -18.99 19.74 17.85
CA PRO A 367 -18.98 19.52 16.41
C PRO A 367 -19.08 20.85 15.68
N GLY A 368 -18.21 21.07 14.69
CA GLY A 368 -18.25 22.24 13.81
C GLY A 368 -19.30 22.12 12.71
N ASP A 369 -19.75 20.90 12.43
CA ASP A 369 -20.60 20.57 11.30
C ASP A 369 -21.87 19.84 11.74
N SER A 370 -23.03 20.24 11.20
CA SER A 370 -24.34 19.74 11.65
C SER A 370 -24.59 18.26 11.39
N TRP A 371 -23.83 17.65 10.47
CA TRP A 371 -23.93 16.22 10.15
C TRP A 371 -23.21 15.33 11.17
N ILE A 372 -22.41 15.94 12.06
CA ILE A 372 -21.85 15.29 13.24
C ILE A 372 -22.73 15.69 14.42
N HIS A 373 -23.50 14.76 14.95
CA HIS A 373 -24.47 15.08 15.99
C HIS A 373 -23.76 15.33 17.32
N SER A 374 -24.23 16.35 18.04
CA SER A 374 -23.78 16.64 19.40
C SER A 374 -24.15 15.51 20.37
N ASN A 375 -23.48 15.46 21.52
CA ASN A 375 -23.68 14.46 22.58
C ASN A 375 -23.26 13.05 22.15
N PRO A 376 -21.97 12.86 21.77
CA PRO A 376 -21.46 11.52 21.52
C PRO A 376 -21.63 10.64 22.77
N THR A 377 -21.84 9.34 22.56
CA THR A 377 -21.74 8.40 23.68
C THR A 377 -20.28 8.29 24.06
N ALA A 378 -20.00 8.51 25.34
CA ALA A 378 -18.65 8.51 25.86
C ALA A 378 -18.43 7.25 26.70
N VAL A 379 -17.51 6.40 26.25
CA VAL A 379 -16.95 5.37 27.13
C VAL A 379 -15.78 6.01 27.84
N LYS A 380 -16.02 6.41 29.08
CA LYS A 380 -14.99 6.94 29.98
C LYS A 380 -14.19 5.79 30.55
N THR A 381 -12.88 5.94 30.55
CA THR A 381 -11.98 5.20 31.43
C THR A 381 -11.14 6.21 32.18
N ASN A 382 -11.11 6.12 33.51
CA ASN A 382 -10.12 6.89 34.26
C ASN A 382 -8.74 6.42 33.81
N THR A 383 -7.77 7.33 33.70
CA THR A 383 -6.38 6.89 33.58
C THR A 383 -5.88 6.31 34.91
N ASN A 384 -6.54 6.60 36.04
CA ASN A 384 -6.30 6.00 37.38
C ASN A 384 -7.61 5.65 38.13
N ASP A 385 -7.69 4.48 38.77
CA ASP A 385 -8.73 4.13 39.75
C ASP A 385 -8.29 4.55 41.18
N GLU A 386 -9.23 4.77 42.10
CA GLU A 386 -9.12 5.56 43.37
C GLU A 386 -8.06 5.11 44.42
N THR A 387 -7.03 4.37 44.03
CA THR A 387 -5.96 3.85 44.89
C THR A 387 -4.53 4.28 44.49
N ASN A 388 -4.35 5.11 43.45
CA ASN A 388 -3.02 5.45 42.90
C ASN A 388 -2.71 6.98 42.90
N HIS A 389 -1.45 7.35 43.17
CA HIS A 389 -0.98 8.73 43.40
C HIS A 389 -0.23 9.39 42.19
N SER A 390 -0.58 9.07 40.94
CA SER A 390 -0.18 9.89 39.76
C SER A 390 -1.21 10.98 39.46
N THR A 391 -0.84 12.04 38.71
CA THR A 391 -1.76 13.11 38.30
C THR A 391 -2.98 12.50 37.58
N PRO A 392 -4.19 12.50 38.18
CA PRO A 392 -5.32 11.73 37.67
C PRO A 392 -5.84 12.29 36.36
N GLY A 393 -5.77 11.51 35.28
CA GLY A 393 -6.39 11.86 33.99
C GLY A 393 -7.55 10.95 33.62
N LYS A 394 -8.18 11.24 32.48
CA LYS A 394 -9.36 10.51 31.96
C LYS A 394 -9.22 10.38 30.45
N LYS A 395 -9.33 9.14 29.96
CA LYS A 395 -9.52 8.83 28.54
C LYS A 395 -11.01 8.70 28.26
N TYR A 396 -11.42 9.24 27.13
CA TYR A 396 -12.76 9.11 26.60
C TYR A 396 -12.67 8.63 25.16
N VAL A 397 -13.37 7.53 24.86
CA VAL A 397 -13.69 7.17 23.48
C VAL A 397 -15.09 7.69 23.20
N LEU A 398 -15.17 8.67 22.32
CA LEU A 398 -16.40 9.37 21.95
C LEU A 398 -16.93 8.77 20.66
N THR A 399 -18.08 8.12 20.72
CA THR A 399 -18.80 7.64 19.53
C THR A 399 -19.78 8.72 19.09
N PHE A 400 -19.46 9.43 18.02
CA PHE A 400 -20.36 10.40 17.41
C PHE A 400 -21.37 9.70 16.51
N THR A 401 -22.62 10.13 16.54
CA THR A 401 -23.62 9.76 15.53
C THR A 401 -23.46 10.67 14.33
N LEU A 402 -23.50 10.09 13.13
CA LEU A 402 -23.29 10.79 11.88
C LEU A 402 -24.54 10.69 11.00
N ASP A 403 -24.89 11.76 10.30
CA ASP A 403 -25.70 11.63 9.10
C ASP A 403 -24.89 10.88 8.04
N LYS A 404 -25.57 10.18 7.14
CA LYS A 404 -24.93 9.59 5.97
C LYS A 404 -24.48 10.67 4.99
N ASN A 405 -23.44 10.38 4.23
CA ASN A 405 -22.99 11.18 3.09
C ASN A 405 -23.38 10.50 1.76
N ASP A 406 -24.62 10.01 1.71
CA ASP A 406 -25.18 9.18 0.62
C ASP A 406 -25.85 9.99 -0.50
N ALA A 407 -25.76 11.32 -0.42
CA ALA A 407 -26.41 12.26 -1.35
C ALA A 407 -25.42 13.04 -2.24
N GLN A 408 -24.12 12.70 -2.25
CA GLN A 408 -23.08 13.33 -3.07
C GLN A 408 -21.83 12.42 -3.21
N GLU A 409 -21.05 12.59 -4.29
CA GLU A 409 -19.78 11.86 -4.51
C GLU A 409 -18.61 12.45 -3.72
N GLU A 410 -18.71 13.71 -3.30
CA GLU A 410 -17.64 14.41 -2.60
C GLU A 410 -17.55 13.95 -1.14
N SER A 411 -16.33 13.58 -0.73
CA SER A 411 -16.00 13.37 0.67
C SER A 411 -16.19 14.68 1.44
N ARG A 412 -16.72 14.59 2.65
CA ARG A 412 -16.86 15.74 3.55
C ARG A 412 -15.99 15.56 4.78
N THR A 413 -15.36 16.65 5.20
CA THR A 413 -14.53 16.71 6.40
C THR A 413 -15.27 17.51 7.44
N GLY A 414 -15.42 16.94 8.63
CA GLY A 414 -16.07 17.58 9.76
C GLY A 414 -15.07 17.76 10.88
N THR A 415 -15.21 18.87 11.57
CA THR A 415 -14.30 19.24 12.67
C THR A 415 -14.95 19.01 14.02
N ILE A 416 -14.18 18.52 14.98
CA ILE A 416 -14.62 18.41 16.37
C ILE A 416 -13.63 19.17 17.22
N THR A 417 -14.09 20.28 17.80
CA THR A 417 -13.31 21.03 18.78
C THR A 417 -13.47 20.37 20.14
N VAL A 418 -12.35 19.96 20.72
CA VAL A 418 -12.28 19.41 22.06
C VAL A 418 -11.61 20.44 22.96
N LYS A 419 -12.25 20.78 24.08
CA LYS A 419 -11.65 21.64 25.10
C LYS A 419 -11.53 20.90 26.41
N SER A 420 -10.44 21.09 27.12
CA SER A 420 -10.27 20.70 28.52
C SER A 420 -9.65 21.87 29.27
N GLY A 421 -10.39 22.47 30.20
CA GLY A 421 -10.00 23.73 30.82
C GLY A 421 -9.83 24.84 29.76
N ASP A 422 -8.64 25.41 29.71
CA ASP A 422 -8.21 26.41 28.73
C ASP A 422 -7.59 25.81 27.45
N LEU A 423 -7.25 24.52 27.46
CA LEU A 423 -6.64 23.82 26.33
C LEU A 423 -7.70 23.47 25.28
N MET A 424 -7.34 23.62 24.01
CA MET A 424 -8.21 23.35 22.88
C MET A 424 -7.47 22.65 21.75
N LEU A 425 -8.02 21.52 21.30
CA LEU A 425 -7.56 20.78 20.12
C LEU A 425 -8.72 20.51 19.16
N THR A 426 -8.38 20.18 17.91
CA THR A 426 -9.36 19.81 16.89
C THR A 426 -9.04 18.43 16.34
N ALA A 427 -10.03 17.54 16.38
CA ALA A 427 -10.04 16.26 15.68
C ALA A 427 -10.84 16.40 14.38
N GLN A 428 -10.57 15.53 13.40
CA GLN A 428 -11.30 15.51 12.13
C GLN A 428 -11.97 14.16 11.88
N ILE A 429 -13.20 14.19 11.38
CA ILE A 429 -13.87 13.03 10.79
C ILE A 429 -13.99 13.29 9.29
N ILE A 430 -13.49 12.37 8.47
CA ILE A 430 -13.58 12.42 7.02
C ILE A 430 -14.51 11.30 6.60
N GLN A 431 -15.70 11.67 6.15
CA GLN A 431 -16.72 10.74 5.66
C GLN A 431 -16.70 10.76 4.12
N LYS A 432 -16.45 9.59 3.51
CA LYS A 432 -16.42 9.47 2.04
C LYS A 432 -17.76 9.88 1.43
N GLY A 433 -17.75 10.34 0.18
CA GLY A 433 -18.97 10.45 -0.62
C GLY A 433 -19.41 9.09 -1.15
N LYS A 434 -20.67 8.99 -1.54
CA LYS A 434 -21.22 7.75 -2.11
C LYS A 434 -20.75 7.58 -3.54
N ASP A 435 -20.22 6.40 -3.86
CA ASP A 435 -19.90 6.01 -5.23
C ASP A 435 -21.19 5.61 -5.97
N PHE A 436 -21.78 6.56 -6.70
CA PHE A 436 -23.00 6.30 -7.46
C PHE A 436 -22.76 5.46 -8.72
N LYS A 437 -21.52 5.25 -9.13
CA LYS A 437 -21.17 4.42 -10.29
C LYS A 437 -21.34 2.93 -9.97
N ARG A 438 -21.20 2.57 -8.69
CA ARG A 438 -21.41 1.22 -8.13
C ARG A 438 -22.73 1.09 -7.36
N ASP A 439 -23.69 2.00 -7.57
CA ASP A 439 -25.02 1.92 -6.96
C ASP A 439 -25.89 0.89 -7.69
N ASP A 440 -26.52 -0.02 -6.93
CA ASP A 440 -27.43 -1.07 -7.43
C ASP A 440 -28.60 -0.51 -8.26
N GLN A 441 -29.00 0.74 -8.04
CA GLN A 441 -30.06 1.42 -8.79
C GLN A 441 -29.57 2.00 -10.13
N ARG A 442 -28.25 2.14 -10.29
CA ARG A 442 -27.63 2.76 -11.46
C ARG A 442 -26.63 1.84 -12.17
N PRO A 443 -27.00 0.58 -12.50
CA PRO A 443 -26.10 -0.34 -13.17
C PRO A 443 -25.69 0.21 -14.53
N VAL A 444 -24.44 -0.09 -14.92
CA VAL A 444 -23.89 0.26 -16.21
C VAL A 444 -23.62 -1.01 -17.00
N THR A 445 -24.21 -1.11 -18.19
CA THR A 445 -23.94 -2.22 -19.11
C THR A 445 -22.90 -1.80 -20.13
N LEU A 446 -21.88 -2.64 -20.35
CA LEU A 446 -20.92 -2.52 -21.44
C LEU A 446 -21.35 -3.47 -22.58
N LEU A 447 -21.48 -2.91 -23.78
CA LEU A 447 -21.76 -3.63 -25.02
C LEU A 447 -20.52 -3.63 -25.91
N ASP A 448 -20.23 -4.76 -26.52
CA ASP A 448 -19.33 -4.89 -27.68
C ASP A 448 -20.21 -5.10 -28.93
N GLY A 449 -20.34 -4.03 -29.72
CA GLY A 449 -21.33 -3.97 -30.80
C GLY A 449 -22.76 -4.06 -30.24
N SER A 450 -23.43 -5.17 -30.49
CA SER A 450 -24.78 -5.45 -29.98
C SER A 450 -24.81 -6.49 -28.86
N ILE A 451 -23.65 -6.99 -28.43
CA ILE A 451 -23.53 -8.08 -27.45
C ILE A 451 -23.14 -7.48 -26.10
N PRO A 452 -23.91 -7.72 -25.02
CA PRO A 452 -23.49 -7.37 -23.67
C PRO A 452 -22.26 -8.17 -23.24
N LEU A 453 -21.18 -7.46 -22.88
CA LEU A 453 -20.02 -8.07 -22.22
C LEU A 453 -20.27 -8.23 -20.73
N THR A 454 -20.91 -7.23 -20.10
CA THR A 454 -21.33 -7.24 -18.71
C THR A 454 -22.50 -6.28 -18.52
N THR A 455 -23.40 -6.61 -17.59
CA THR A 455 -24.54 -5.76 -17.20
C THR A 455 -24.24 -4.90 -15.98
N ASP A 456 -23.13 -5.16 -15.30
CA ASP A 456 -22.63 -4.43 -14.13
C ASP A 456 -21.14 -4.14 -14.34
N TYR A 457 -20.90 -3.07 -15.10
CA TYR A 457 -19.60 -2.74 -15.66
C TYR A 457 -18.56 -2.40 -14.60
N PHE A 458 -18.90 -1.60 -13.59
CA PHE A 458 -17.91 -1.21 -12.57
C PHE A 458 -17.53 -2.38 -11.66
N LYS A 459 -18.50 -3.24 -11.30
CA LYS A 459 -18.19 -4.47 -10.58
C LYS A 459 -17.34 -5.44 -11.40
N TRP A 460 -17.65 -5.59 -12.69
CA TRP A 460 -16.82 -6.37 -13.60
C TRP A 460 -15.42 -5.77 -13.78
N LEU A 461 -15.30 -4.44 -13.79
CA LEU A 461 -14.04 -3.72 -13.90
C LEU A 461 -13.09 -4.04 -12.73
N ASP A 462 -13.65 -4.26 -11.53
CA ASP A 462 -12.89 -4.66 -10.34
C ASP A 462 -12.27 -6.07 -10.48
N GLU A 463 -12.74 -6.88 -11.44
CA GLU A 463 -12.18 -8.20 -11.79
C GLU A 463 -11.19 -8.16 -12.98
N VAL A 464 -11.05 -7.00 -13.64
CA VAL A 464 -10.16 -6.83 -14.79
C VAL A 464 -8.74 -6.58 -14.32
N GLN A 465 -7.80 -7.40 -14.77
CA GLN A 465 -6.38 -7.26 -14.45
C GLN A 465 -5.73 -6.13 -15.26
N GLY A 466 -4.80 -5.41 -14.67
CA GLY A 466 -4.04 -4.34 -15.31
C GLY A 466 -4.72 -2.98 -15.33
N ILE A 467 -5.83 -2.80 -14.60
CA ILE A 467 -6.59 -1.54 -14.60
C ILE A 467 -6.54 -0.76 -13.28
N THR A 468 -6.16 -1.42 -12.18
CA THR A 468 -6.13 -0.76 -10.87
C THR A 468 -4.92 0.17 -10.76
N PRO A 469 -4.96 1.20 -9.89
CA PRO A 469 -3.83 2.10 -9.68
C PRO A 469 -2.56 1.37 -9.18
N GLU A 470 -2.70 0.24 -8.51
CA GLU A 470 -1.60 -0.61 -8.03
C GLU A 470 -0.96 -1.46 -9.16
N GLU A 471 -1.56 -1.43 -10.34
CA GLU A 471 -1.22 -2.25 -11.50
C GLU A 471 -0.86 -1.41 -12.74
N MET A 472 -1.03 -0.08 -12.67
CA MET A 472 -0.83 0.86 -13.77
C MET A 472 -0.06 2.10 -13.29
N TYR A 473 1.14 2.29 -13.85
CA TYR A 473 2.04 3.38 -13.47
C TYR A 473 2.54 4.17 -14.68
N ASP A 474 2.82 5.45 -14.48
CA ASP A 474 3.68 6.27 -15.36
C ASP A 474 4.93 6.69 -14.58
N GLY A 475 6.01 5.92 -14.74
CA GLY A 475 7.15 6.02 -13.82
C GLY A 475 6.77 5.50 -12.44
N ASP A 476 6.89 6.35 -11.42
CA ASP A 476 6.56 6.01 -10.03
C ASP A 476 5.14 6.47 -9.64
N ASP A 477 4.43 7.16 -10.53
CA ASP A 477 3.10 7.70 -10.27
C ASP A 477 2.02 6.68 -10.65
N ALA A 478 1.18 6.31 -9.68
CA ALA A 478 0.02 5.45 -9.91
C ALA A 478 -1.03 6.15 -10.78
N VAL A 479 -1.64 5.41 -11.71
CA VAL A 479 -2.53 5.95 -12.72
C VAL A 479 -3.92 5.32 -12.59
N VAL A 480 -4.92 6.16 -12.30
CA VAL A 480 -6.33 5.71 -12.18
C VAL A 480 -6.95 5.44 -13.55
N ARG A 481 -7.50 4.23 -13.72
CA ARG A 481 -8.31 3.81 -14.88
C ARG A 481 -9.60 3.09 -14.49
N ASN A 482 -9.74 2.64 -13.25
CA ASN A 482 -10.89 1.85 -12.78
C ASN A 482 -12.13 2.68 -12.34
N GLU A 483 -12.22 3.96 -12.73
CA GLU A 483 -13.29 4.88 -12.30
C GLU A 483 -14.13 5.47 -13.46
N GLY A 484 -13.94 4.98 -14.69
CA GLY A 484 -14.61 5.51 -15.88
C GLY A 484 -14.87 4.49 -16.99
N LEU A 485 -15.42 5.00 -18.08
CA LEU A 485 -15.79 4.26 -19.29
C LEU A 485 -14.61 4.23 -20.27
N HIS A 486 -14.39 3.12 -20.97
CA HIS A 486 -13.28 2.95 -21.89
C HIS A 486 -13.75 2.72 -23.34
N PHE A 487 -13.11 3.41 -24.27
CA PHE A 487 -13.30 3.21 -25.70
C PHE A 487 -11.95 2.82 -26.32
N SER A 488 -11.97 1.80 -27.18
CA SER A 488 -10.77 1.30 -27.85
C SER A 488 -10.26 2.31 -28.88
N PRO A 489 -8.98 2.73 -28.85
CA PRO A 489 -8.40 3.56 -29.91
C PRO A 489 -8.23 2.85 -31.26
N VAL A 490 -8.55 1.56 -31.34
CA VAL A 490 -8.41 0.75 -32.56
C VAL A 490 -9.69 -0.04 -32.78
N ASN A 491 -10.44 0.28 -33.85
CA ASN A 491 -11.68 -0.37 -34.22
C ASN A 491 -12.71 -0.45 -33.07
N ASN A 492 -13.05 0.69 -32.46
CA ASN A 492 -13.96 0.70 -31.32
C ASN A 492 -15.35 0.17 -31.66
N THR A 493 -15.77 -0.86 -30.94
CA THR A 493 -17.13 -1.39 -30.94
C THR A 493 -17.86 -1.15 -29.62
N TYR A 494 -17.17 -0.60 -28.62
CA TYR A 494 -17.74 -0.43 -27.29
C TYR A 494 -18.82 0.65 -27.25
N SER A 495 -19.86 0.38 -26.47
CA SER A 495 -20.86 1.36 -26.06
C SER A 495 -21.40 1.04 -24.68
N TYR A 496 -21.93 2.05 -24.00
CA TYR A 496 -22.39 1.92 -22.62
C TYR A 496 -23.85 2.28 -22.50
N LEU A 497 -24.57 1.55 -21.64
CA LEU A 497 -25.92 1.88 -21.21
C LEU A 497 -25.90 2.12 -19.70
N ILE A 498 -26.07 3.36 -19.28
CA ILE A 498 -26.18 3.75 -17.87
C ILE A 498 -27.65 3.85 -17.53
N LYS A 499 -28.12 3.15 -16.49
CA LYS A 499 -29.51 3.23 -16.09
C LYS A 499 -29.91 4.68 -15.79
N LYS A 500 -30.95 5.15 -16.49
CA LYS A 500 -31.52 6.49 -16.29
C LYS A 500 -32.54 6.42 -15.16
N LEU A 501 -32.42 7.32 -14.21
CA LEU A 501 -33.40 7.55 -13.14
C LEU A 501 -34.27 8.77 -13.49
N GLU A 502 -35.47 8.82 -12.90
CA GLU A 502 -36.36 9.97 -13.05
C GLU A 502 -35.70 11.24 -12.49
N GLY A 503 -35.80 12.36 -13.20
CA GLY A 503 -35.13 13.61 -12.83
C GLY A 503 -33.67 13.73 -13.31
N ASP A 504 -33.09 12.67 -13.88
CA ASP A 504 -31.75 12.75 -14.45
C ASP A 504 -31.65 13.75 -15.61
N SER A 505 -30.55 14.47 -15.64
CA SER A 505 -30.05 15.24 -16.79
C SER A 505 -28.55 14.96 -16.97
N PHE A 506 -27.98 15.30 -18.12
CA PHE A 506 -26.54 15.16 -18.35
C PHE A 506 -25.92 16.46 -18.83
N GLU A 507 -24.62 16.60 -18.56
CA GLU A 507 -23.78 17.67 -19.10
C GLU A 507 -22.57 17.04 -19.78
N ASN A 508 -22.50 17.20 -21.10
CA ASN A 508 -21.35 16.79 -21.91
C ASN A 508 -20.92 17.96 -22.80
N SER A 509 -19.65 18.35 -22.70
CA SER A 509 -19.03 19.39 -23.54
C SER A 509 -18.14 18.80 -24.63
N ASP A 510 -17.83 17.51 -24.57
CA ASP A 510 -16.92 16.86 -25.51
C ASP A 510 -17.68 16.30 -26.71
N THR A 511 -17.27 16.74 -27.90
CA THR A 511 -17.92 16.33 -29.14
C THR A 511 -17.43 15.00 -29.69
N ARG A 512 -16.40 14.36 -29.10
CA ARG A 512 -15.81 13.10 -29.61
C ARG A 512 -16.67 11.87 -29.29
N PHE A 513 -17.52 11.95 -28.27
CA PHE A 513 -18.52 10.94 -27.95
C PHE A 513 -19.91 11.59 -27.77
N THR A 514 -20.95 10.78 -27.74
CA THR A 514 -22.33 11.19 -27.49
C THR A 514 -22.81 10.59 -26.18
N VAL A 515 -23.67 11.34 -25.50
CA VAL A 515 -24.49 10.88 -24.37
C VAL A 515 -25.91 11.25 -24.76
N GLU A 516 -26.79 10.26 -24.88
CA GLU A 516 -28.17 10.49 -25.31
C GLU A 516 -29.15 9.55 -24.59
N ASP A 517 -30.40 9.99 -24.42
CA ASP A 517 -31.46 9.11 -23.95
C ASP A 517 -31.84 8.15 -25.08
N ASN A 518 -31.70 6.85 -24.83
CA ASN A 518 -32.01 5.83 -25.83
C ASN A 518 -33.52 5.51 -25.94
N GLY A 519 -34.37 6.20 -25.18
CA GLY A 519 -35.83 5.98 -25.16
C GLY A 519 -36.27 4.71 -24.43
N SER A 520 -35.34 3.93 -23.88
CA SER A 520 -35.58 2.67 -23.16
C SER A 520 -35.21 2.77 -21.68
N GLY A 521 -35.09 3.99 -21.15
CA GLY A 521 -34.75 4.23 -19.75
C GLY A 521 -33.25 4.10 -19.45
N TYR A 522 -32.38 4.36 -20.44
CA TYR A 522 -30.93 4.40 -20.27
C TYR A 522 -30.33 5.60 -20.98
N TRP A 523 -29.26 6.14 -20.39
CA TRP A 523 -28.32 6.99 -21.11
C TRP A 523 -27.37 6.09 -21.91
N LYS A 524 -27.34 6.27 -23.22
CA LYS A 524 -26.40 5.59 -24.11
C LYS A 524 -25.18 6.47 -24.34
N VAL A 525 -24.00 5.91 -24.12
CA VAL A 525 -22.72 6.57 -24.38
C VAL A 525 -22.00 5.84 -25.52
N THR A 526 -21.67 6.57 -26.58
CA THR A 526 -21.02 6.02 -27.79
C THR A 526 -19.96 6.95 -28.32
N LEU A 527 -18.86 6.40 -28.81
CA LEU A 527 -17.86 7.16 -29.56
C LEU A 527 -18.45 7.61 -30.92
N LYS A 528 -18.20 8.86 -31.35
CA LYS A 528 -18.72 9.35 -32.64
C LYS A 528 -17.97 8.80 -33.85
N ASN A 529 -16.67 8.58 -33.70
CA ASN A 529 -15.82 8.02 -34.74
C ASN A 529 -15.14 6.76 -34.20
N SER A 530 -15.69 5.59 -34.53
CA SER A 530 -15.12 4.29 -34.13
C SER A 530 -13.71 4.02 -34.66
N ASN A 531 -13.24 4.80 -35.65
CA ASN A 531 -11.92 4.69 -36.24
C ASN A 531 -10.96 5.79 -35.75
N ASP A 532 -11.32 6.55 -34.71
CA ASP A 532 -10.41 7.52 -34.10
C ASP A 532 -9.22 6.77 -33.47
N ASN A 533 -8.00 7.16 -33.82
CA ASN A 533 -6.76 6.62 -33.26
C ASN A 533 -6.03 7.61 -32.34
N SER A 534 -6.66 8.76 -32.05
CA SER A 534 -6.13 9.71 -31.06
C SER A 534 -6.29 9.16 -29.65
N LEU A 535 -5.35 9.47 -28.75
CA LEU A 535 -5.39 9.00 -27.37
C LEU A 535 -5.77 10.17 -26.48
N TRP A 536 -6.84 10.03 -25.69
CA TRP A 536 -7.34 11.13 -24.88
C TRP A 536 -8.18 10.68 -23.69
N LYS A 537 -8.26 11.57 -22.71
CA LYS A 537 -9.16 11.50 -21.57
C LYS A 537 -10.18 12.63 -21.65
N SER A 538 -11.38 12.36 -21.17
CA SER A 538 -12.45 13.34 -21.05
C SER A 538 -13.39 12.91 -19.92
N SER A 539 -14.48 13.63 -19.74
CA SER A 539 -15.54 13.24 -18.82
C SER A 539 -16.87 13.87 -19.20
N PHE A 540 -17.94 13.34 -18.63
CA PHE A 540 -19.26 13.96 -18.65
C PHE A 540 -19.93 13.75 -17.30
N ASN A 541 -21.01 14.48 -17.06
CA ASN A 541 -21.72 14.44 -15.78
C ASN A 541 -23.15 13.97 -15.97
N ILE A 542 -23.64 13.15 -15.05
CA ILE A 542 -25.08 12.92 -14.85
C ILE A 542 -25.48 13.62 -13.56
N LYS A 543 -26.52 14.46 -13.64
CA LYS A 543 -27.10 15.16 -12.49
C LYS A 543 -28.46 14.55 -12.19
N HIS A 544 -28.68 14.16 -10.94
CA HIS A 544 -29.96 13.59 -10.50
C HIS A 544 -30.74 14.57 -9.59
N THR A 545 -30.05 15.17 -8.63
CA THR A 545 -30.58 16.21 -7.74
C THR A 545 -29.60 17.39 -7.69
N ALA A 546 -29.94 18.46 -6.96
CA ALA A 546 -29.03 19.60 -6.78
C ALA A 546 -27.67 19.22 -6.14
N ARG A 547 -27.61 18.11 -5.39
CA ARG A 547 -26.39 17.65 -4.68
C ARG A 547 -25.71 16.44 -5.33
N VAL A 548 -26.42 15.67 -6.16
CA VAL A 548 -25.87 14.49 -6.85
C VAL A 548 -25.41 14.88 -8.25
N LYS A 549 -24.10 15.03 -8.41
CA LYS A 549 -23.40 15.16 -9.69
C LYS A 549 -22.43 13.99 -9.81
N ILE A 550 -22.72 13.08 -10.73
CA ILE A 550 -21.95 11.86 -10.98
C ILE A 550 -21.01 12.12 -12.14
N THR A 551 -19.70 12.05 -11.89
CA THR A 551 -18.69 12.30 -12.94
C THR A 551 -18.22 10.98 -13.55
N TYR A 552 -18.57 10.74 -14.80
CA TYR A 552 -18.05 9.59 -15.56
C TYR A 552 -16.84 10.04 -16.37
N ASP A 553 -15.67 9.59 -15.96
CA ASP A 553 -14.47 9.68 -16.79
C ASP A 553 -14.65 8.84 -18.05
N VAL A 554 -14.07 9.31 -19.15
CA VAL A 554 -14.05 8.64 -20.44
C VAL A 554 -12.62 8.53 -20.93
N TYR A 555 -12.15 7.29 -21.06
CA TYR A 555 -10.80 6.94 -21.47
C TYR A 555 -10.84 6.38 -22.90
N HIS A 556 -10.32 7.14 -23.85
CA HIS A 556 -10.04 6.64 -25.20
C HIS A 556 -8.55 6.34 -25.30
N THR A 557 -8.12 5.37 -24.49
CA THR A 557 -6.69 5.13 -24.23
C THR A 557 -6.32 3.66 -24.21
N GLY A 558 -7.26 2.72 -24.17
CA GLY A 558 -6.92 1.31 -23.99
C GLY A 558 -8.00 0.34 -24.44
N ILE A 559 -7.71 -0.96 -24.31
CA ILE A 559 -8.56 -2.05 -24.77
C ILE A 559 -8.81 -3.08 -23.68
N PHE A 560 -9.95 -3.76 -23.75
CA PHE A 560 -10.22 -4.95 -22.96
C PHE A 560 -9.97 -6.20 -23.80
N HIS A 561 -9.30 -7.19 -23.21
CA HIS A 561 -9.01 -8.45 -23.86
C HIS A 561 -9.21 -9.62 -22.89
N LYS A 562 -9.92 -10.65 -23.34
CA LYS A 562 -10.16 -11.86 -22.55
C LYS A 562 -9.28 -13.01 -23.00
N ILE A 563 -8.40 -13.47 -22.13
CA ILE A 563 -7.67 -14.72 -22.32
C ILE A 563 -8.49 -15.84 -21.68
N SER A 564 -9.26 -16.57 -22.50
CA SER A 564 -10.16 -17.63 -22.02
C SER A 564 -9.55 -19.02 -22.07
N ASN A 565 -8.60 -19.25 -22.99
CA ASN A 565 -7.98 -20.54 -23.22
C ASN A 565 -6.47 -20.46 -22.96
N THR A 566 -5.92 -21.48 -22.32
CA THR A 566 -4.50 -21.65 -22.01
C THR A 566 -3.79 -22.66 -22.92
N ASP A 567 -4.49 -23.30 -23.88
CA ASP A 567 -3.92 -24.30 -24.80
C ASP A 567 -2.72 -23.78 -25.61
N ASN A 568 -2.65 -22.47 -25.84
CA ASN A 568 -1.56 -21.84 -26.58
C ASN A 568 -0.44 -21.30 -25.67
N GLN A 569 -0.42 -21.68 -24.40
CA GLN A 569 0.53 -21.20 -23.41
C GLN A 569 1.40 -22.34 -22.87
N MET A 570 2.56 -21.97 -22.35
CA MET A 570 3.46 -22.85 -21.62
C MET A 570 3.67 -22.29 -20.22
N ALA A 571 3.62 -23.15 -19.20
CA ALA A 571 3.89 -22.78 -17.83
C ALA A 571 5.34 -23.14 -17.46
N GLU A 572 6.02 -22.24 -16.77
CA GLU A 572 7.35 -22.52 -16.22
C GLU A 572 7.25 -23.65 -15.17
N ASP A 573 8.13 -24.64 -15.28
CA ASP A 573 8.16 -25.88 -14.49
C ASP A 573 6.88 -26.72 -14.58
N GLY A 574 6.05 -26.50 -15.61
CA GLY A 574 4.76 -27.16 -15.78
C GLY A 574 3.69 -26.69 -14.78
N GLU A 575 3.94 -25.61 -14.05
CA GLU A 575 3.04 -25.12 -13.01
C GLU A 575 1.85 -24.35 -13.60
N THR A 576 0.73 -25.03 -13.78
CA THR A 576 -0.48 -24.46 -14.42
C THR A 576 -1.04 -23.20 -13.74
N SER A 577 -0.70 -22.93 -12.48
CA SER A 577 -1.04 -21.69 -11.76
C SER A 577 -0.38 -20.44 -12.39
N LYS A 578 0.75 -20.62 -13.11
CA LYS A 578 1.48 -19.55 -13.82
C LYS A 578 0.87 -19.20 -15.18
N LEU A 579 -0.14 -19.95 -15.64
CA LEU A 579 -0.84 -19.64 -16.89
C LEU A 579 -1.75 -18.43 -16.70
N VAL A 580 -1.72 -17.50 -17.66
CA VAL A 580 -2.51 -16.27 -17.59
C VAL A 580 -3.91 -16.52 -18.14
N LYS A 581 -4.93 -16.05 -17.41
CA LYS A 581 -6.35 -16.17 -17.78
C LYS A 581 -7.16 -15.02 -17.21
N GLY A 582 -8.31 -14.77 -17.83
CA GLY A 582 -9.26 -13.75 -17.39
C GLY A 582 -9.28 -12.52 -18.30
N TRP A 583 -9.87 -11.45 -17.78
CA TRP A 583 -9.92 -10.17 -18.47
C TRP A 583 -8.72 -9.32 -18.11
N PHE A 584 -8.17 -8.66 -19.13
CA PHE A 584 -7.07 -7.73 -19.01
C PHE A 584 -7.43 -6.41 -19.67
N TYR A 585 -6.98 -5.32 -19.06
CA TYR A 585 -6.93 -4.00 -19.67
C TYR A 585 -5.49 -3.71 -20.10
N TYR A 586 -5.34 -3.20 -21.32
CA TYR A 586 -4.06 -2.73 -21.84
C TYR A 586 -4.21 -1.28 -22.27
N GLU A 587 -3.31 -0.42 -21.81
CA GLU A 587 -3.22 0.94 -22.31
C GLU A 587 -2.50 0.92 -23.67
N VAL A 588 -2.98 1.73 -24.61
CA VAL A 588 -2.41 1.87 -25.94
C VAL A 588 -1.58 3.16 -25.93
N VAL A 589 -0.32 3.04 -26.31
CA VAL A 589 0.61 4.16 -26.40
C VAL A 589 1.11 4.32 -27.83
N LYS A 590 1.45 5.55 -28.21
CA LYS A 590 2.09 5.88 -29.48
C LYS A 590 3.60 5.86 -29.29
N VAL A 591 4.27 5.02 -30.08
CA VAL A 591 5.72 4.88 -30.11
C VAL A 591 6.23 5.35 -31.47
N LYS A 592 7.13 6.34 -31.47
CA LYS A 592 7.71 6.89 -32.69
C LYS A 592 8.95 6.10 -33.10
N GLY A 593 8.96 5.57 -34.32
CA GLY A 593 10.13 4.95 -34.94
C GLY A 593 11.07 5.98 -35.59
N ASN A 594 12.30 5.56 -35.88
CA ASN A 594 13.33 6.41 -36.49
C ASN A 594 12.94 6.85 -37.92
N SER A 595 12.13 6.06 -38.62
CA SER A 595 11.53 6.40 -39.92
C SER A 595 10.45 7.49 -39.84
N GLY A 596 10.07 7.92 -38.63
CA GLY A 596 8.97 8.87 -38.41
C GLY A 596 7.58 8.23 -38.35
N LYS A 597 7.46 6.91 -38.54
CA LYS A 597 6.22 6.17 -38.30
C LYS A 597 5.85 6.19 -36.83
N ILE A 598 4.56 6.19 -36.54
CA ILE A 598 4.02 6.06 -35.18
C ILE A 598 3.26 4.74 -35.09
N TYR A 599 3.74 3.88 -34.20
CA TYR A 599 3.15 2.59 -33.87
C TYR A 599 2.24 2.75 -32.65
N LEU A 600 1.01 2.26 -32.73
CA LEU A 600 0.16 2.10 -31.55
C LEU A 600 0.51 0.77 -30.90
N MET A 601 1.13 0.81 -29.73
CA MET A 601 1.66 -0.35 -29.02
C MET A 601 0.94 -0.53 -27.69
N LEU A 602 0.74 -1.77 -27.25
CA LEU A 602 0.26 -2.03 -25.89
C LEU A 602 1.35 -1.70 -24.86
N ASP A 603 0.95 -1.10 -23.74
CA ASP A 603 1.85 -0.64 -22.70
C ASP A 603 2.62 -1.77 -22.00
N ARG A 604 2.08 -2.98 -22.05
CA ARG A 604 2.67 -4.19 -21.44
C ARG A 604 2.52 -5.42 -22.33
N ASN A 605 3.10 -6.52 -21.88
CA ASN A 605 3.01 -7.80 -22.58
C ASN A 605 1.61 -8.41 -22.47
N LEU A 606 1.25 -9.27 -23.42
CA LEU A 606 -0.01 -10.00 -23.39
C LEU A 606 -0.09 -10.87 -22.12
N GLY A 607 -1.20 -10.77 -21.40
CA GLY A 607 -1.44 -11.42 -20.11
C GLY A 607 -0.75 -10.79 -18.90
N ALA A 608 -0.04 -9.66 -19.06
CA ALA A 608 0.56 -8.97 -17.92
C ALA A 608 -0.49 -8.14 -17.17
N SER A 609 -0.50 -8.20 -15.84
CA SER A 609 -1.36 -7.35 -15.00
C SER A 609 -0.63 -6.14 -14.43
N ASN A 610 0.67 -5.97 -14.66
CA ASN A 610 1.46 -4.83 -14.20
C ASN A 610 2.28 -4.27 -15.39
N ASN A 611 2.46 -2.94 -15.50
CA ASN A 611 3.28 -2.31 -16.56
C ASN A 611 4.66 -1.84 -16.11
N GLY A 612 5.01 -2.00 -14.84
CA GLY A 612 6.29 -1.59 -14.28
C GLY A 612 7.48 -2.37 -14.84
N PRO A 613 8.70 -1.87 -14.61
CA PRO A 613 9.91 -2.58 -14.99
C PRO A 613 10.06 -3.84 -14.14
N TYR A 614 10.53 -4.93 -14.76
CA TYR A 614 10.81 -6.17 -14.06
C TYR A 614 12.11 -6.82 -14.53
N ILE A 615 12.90 -7.28 -13.56
CA ILE A 615 14.10 -8.07 -13.75
C ILE A 615 14.15 -9.12 -12.64
N ARG A 616 14.18 -10.41 -13.01
CA ARG A 616 14.06 -11.52 -12.05
C ARG A 616 15.10 -11.50 -10.93
N GLU A 617 16.32 -11.05 -11.23
CA GLU A 617 17.43 -10.99 -10.26
C GLU A 617 17.48 -9.70 -9.45
N THR A 618 16.56 -8.75 -9.67
CA THR A 618 16.54 -7.45 -8.98
C THR A 618 15.48 -7.42 -7.89
N LYS A 619 15.91 -7.29 -6.64
CA LYS A 619 15.03 -7.35 -5.48
C LYS A 619 14.06 -6.17 -5.44
N ALA A 620 14.53 -4.98 -5.79
CA ALA A 620 13.67 -3.78 -5.86
C ALA A 620 12.51 -3.88 -6.84
N LEU A 621 12.55 -4.83 -7.79
CA LEU A 621 11.52 -5.03 -8.80
C LEU A 621 10.69 -6.30 -8.56
N GLU A 622 10.89 -7.01 -7.44
CA GLU A 622 10.24 -8.31 -7.19
C GLU A 622 8.70 -8.22 -7.23
N GLY A 623 8.13 -7.08 -6.83
CA GLY A 623 6.69 -6.83 -6.89
C GLY A 623 6.11 -6.71 -8.31
N ASN A 624 6.95 -6.55 -9.34
CA ASN A 624 6.52 -6.36 -10.73
C ASN A 624 6.59 -7.65 -11.57
N GLU A 625 6.73 -8.84 -10.96
CA GLU A 625 6.84 -10.11 -11.70
C GLU A 625 5.74 -10.33 -12.74
N LYS A 626 4.52 -9.89 -12.43
CA LYS A 626 3.37 -9.97 -13.35
C LYS A 626 3.51 -9.11 -14.62
N ALA A 627 4.55 -8.28 -14.73
CA ALA A 627 4.84 -7.52 -15.95
C ALA A 627 5.31 -8.41 -17.11
N ILE A 628 5.86 -9.60 -16.84
CA ILE A 628 6.27 -10.58 -17.86
C ILE A 628 5.09 -10.93 -18.78
N GLY A 629 3.92 -11.17 -18.19
CA GLY A 629 2.74 -11.70 -18.87
C GLY A 629 2.83 -13.21 -19.10
N GLY A 630 2.08 -13.71 -20.09
CA GLY A 630 2.06 -15.13 -20.43
C GLY A 630 3.18 -15.54 -21.38
N TYR A 631 3.63 -16.79 -21.27
CA TYR A 631 4.48 -17.41 -22.28
C TYR A 631 3.61 -18.15 -23.30
N PHE A 632 3.55 -17.64 -24.52
CA PHE A 632 2.73 -18.21 -25.58
C PHE A 632 3.58 -18.98 -26.58
N TYR A 633 3.08 -20.12 -27.07
CA TYR A 633 3.76 -20.84 -28.14
C TYR A 633 3.98 -19.93 -29.35
N ILE A 634 5.17 -20.01 -29.94
CA ILE A 634 5.51 -19.22 -31.14
C ILE A 634 4.68 -19.71 -32.35
N ALA A 635 4.55 -21.03 -32.50
CA ALA A 635 3.74 -21.67 -33.52
C ALA A 635 3.39 -23.10 -33.11
N THR A 636 2.26 -23.62 -33.61
CA THR A 636 1.84 -25.02 -33.43
C THR A 636 2.11 -25.88 -34.67
N GLY A 637 2.56 -25.26 -35.76
CA GLY A 637 2.93 -25.93 -37.01
C GLY A 637 3.56 -24.95 -38.00
N LYS A 638 4.10 -25.46 -39.12
CA LYS A 638 4.86 -24.67 -40.11
C LYS A 638 4.12 -23.48 -40.71
N THR A 639 2.80 -23.58 -40.84
CA THR A 639 1.94 -22.58 -41.51
C THR A 639 1.01 -21.85 -40.55
N ASN A 640 1.11 -22.12 -39.24
CA ASN A 640 0.20 -21.60 -38.24
C ASN A 640 0.96 -20.71 -37.23
N ASN A 641 1.16 -19.45 -37.58
CA ASN A 641 1.59 -18.45 -36.61
C ASN A 641 0.38 -18.07 -35.74
N LEU A 642 0.59 -17.96 -34.43
CA LEU A 642 -0.51 -17.76 -33.48
C LEU A 642 -0.97 -16.30 -33.37
N SER A 643 -0.53 -15.40 -34.25
CA SER A 643 -0.82 -13.96 -34.13
C SER A 643 -2.33 -13.67 -34.16
N SER A 644 -3.07 -14.26 -35.10
CA SER A 644 -4.52 -14.05 -35.20
C SER A 644 -5.32 -14.73 -34.08
N THR A 645 -4.77 -15.82 -33.52
CA THR A 645 -5.38 -16.57 -32.41
C THR A 645 -5.21 -15.86 -31.07
N LEU A 646 -4.07 -15.19 -30.86
CA LEU A 646 -3.69 -14.60 -29.58
C LEU A 646 -3.99 -13.10 -29.47
N SER A 647 -3.98 -12.38 -30.59
CA SER A 647 -4.10 -10.92 -30.57
C SER A 647 -5.57 -10.47 -30.51
N PRO A 648 -5.88 -9.42 -29.73
CA PRO A 648 -7.19 -8.78 -29.79
C PRO A 648 -7.45 -8.21 -31.20
N SER A 649 -8.72 -8.01 -31.52
CA SER A 649 -9.14 -7.44 -32.81
C SER A 649 -8.43 -6.11 -33.10
N GLY A 650 -7.87 -5.97 -34.29
CA GLY A 650 -7.11 -4.78 -34.69
C GLY A 650 -5.62 -4.77 -34.29
N TYR A 651 -5.16 -5.77 -33.54
CA TYR A 651 -3.76 -5.91 -33.12
C TYR A 651 -3.10 -7.14 -33.74
N GLU A 652 -1.77 -7.13 -33.72
CA GLU A 652 -0.93 -8.23 -34.15
C GLU A 652 0.43 -8.23 -33.46
N ILE A 653 1.13 -9.35 -33.61
CA ILE A 653 2.51 -9.50 -33.14
C ILE A 653 3.42 -8.75 -34.14
N PRO A 654 4.33 -7.88 -33.70
CA PRO A 654 5.17 -7.10 -34.61
C PRO A 654 6.03 -7.99 -35.51
N GLU A 655 6.21 -7.55 -36.76
CA GLU A 655 7.31 -8.04 -37.58
C GLU A 655 8.64 -7.44 -37.09
N MET A 656 9.75 -8.12 -37.38
CA MET A 656 11.12 -7.68 -37.07
C MET A 656 11.38 -6.22 -37.50
N LYS A 657 10.86 -5.81 -38.66
CA LYS A 657 11.03 -4.44 -39.21
C LYS A 657 10.53 -3.34 -38.28
N VAL A 658 9.57 -3.63 -37.40
CA VAL A 658 9.06 -2.65 -36.42
C VAL A 658 10.14 -2.40 -35.39
N PHE A 659 10.69 -3.44 -34.78
CA PHE A 659 11.77 -3.30 -33.81
C PHE A 659 13.04 -2.73 -34.44
N GLU A 660 13.37 -3.09 -35.69
CA GLU A 660 14.46 -2.46 -36.44
C GLU A 660 14.27 -0.95 -36.52
N ASP A 661 13.07 -0.48 -36.86
CA ASP A 661 12.76 0.95 -36.92
C ASP A 661 12.85 1.64 -35.54
N LEU A 662 12.62 0.91 -34.45
CA LEU A 662 12.73 1.45 -33.08
C LEU A 662 14.18 1.51 -32.57
N ILE A 663 15.11 0.72 -33.12
CA ILE A 663 16.50 0.66 -32.63
C ILE A 663 17.54 1.20 -33.61
N ASN A 664 17.28 1.18 -34.92
CA ASN A 664 18.21 1.61 -35.97
C ASN A 664 18.16 3.13 -36.16
N GLY A 665 18.81 3.85 -35.25
CA GLY A 665 18.98 5.30 -35.33
C GLY A 665 20.09 5.81 -34.42
N SER A 666 20.47 7.07 -34.59
CA SER A 666 21.46 7.73 -33.72
C SER A 666 20.96 7.91 -32.28
N ASN A 667 19.64 7.88 -32.07
CA ASN A 667 19.00 7.89 -30.78
C ASN A 667 17.87 6.84 -30.76
N PRO A 668 18.16 5.58 -30.40
CA PRO A 668 17.17 4.50 -30.33
C PRO A 668 15.97 4.87 -29.48
N THR A 669 14.77 4.50 -29.92
CA THR A 669 13.51 4.69 -29.18
C THR A 669 13.45 3.74 -27.99
N ILE A 670 13.91 2.49 -28.17
CA ILE A 670 14.10 1.54 -27.08
C ILE A 670 15.47 1.81 -26.44
N GLN A 671 15.48 2.01 -25.13
CA GLN A 671 16.69 2.36 -24.38
C GLN A 671 16.87 1.43 -23.19
N VAL A 672 18.13 1.10 -22.88
CA VAL A 672 18.50 0.45 -21.62
C VAL A 672 19.07 1.51 -20.68
N VAL A 673 18.33 1.81 -19.62
CA VAL A 673 18.64 2.88 -18.69
C VAL A 673 19.11 2.29 -17.35
N PRO A 674 20.32 2.64 -16.87
CA PRO A 674 20.79 2.23 -15.56
C PRO A 674 20.05 3.01 -14.47
N GLU A 675 19.75 2.33 -13.37
CA GLU A 675 19.07 2.88 -12.21
C GLU A 675 19.75 2.42 -10.93
N THR A 676 19.71 3.29 -9.92
CA THR A 676 20.21 3.00 -8.58
C THR A 676 19.10 3.28 -7.59
N THR A 677 18.68 2.25 -6.89
CA THR A 677 17.67 2.37 -5.84
C THR A 677 18.20 3.17 -4.65
N PRO A 678 17.30 3.69 -3.77
CA PRO A 678 17.71 4.30 -2.51
C PRO A 678 18.56 3.39 -1.60
N SER A 679 18.42 2.07 -1.73
CA SER A 679 19.22 1.07 -1.01
C SER A 679 20.59 0.79 -1.66
N GLY A 680 20.90 1.41 -2.80
CA GLY A 680 22.15 1.25 -3.53
C GLY A 680 22.19 0.07 -4.51
N GLU A 681 21.11 -0.72 -4.64
CA GLU A 681 21.00 -1.75 -5.67
C GLU A 681 20.94 -1.10 -7.05
N THR A 682 21.85 -1.50 -7.95
CA THR A 682 21.92 -1.01 -9.32
C THR A 682 21.40 -2.03 -10.31
N TYR A 683 20.54 -1.62 -11.22
CA TYR A 683 20.03 -2.46 -12.31
C TYR A 683 19.91 -1.66 -13.60
N SER A 684 19.57 -2.31 -14.71
CA SER A 684 19.35 -1.65 -16.00
C SER A 684 18.00 -2.08 -16.57
N ARG A 685 17.06 -1.15 -16.68
CA ARG A 685 15.72 -1.41 -17.21
C ARG A 685 15.66 -1.07 -18.70
N ALA A 686 14.90 -1.86 -19.45
CA ALA A 686 14.56 -1.56 -20.84
C ALA A 686 13.27 -0.75 -20.88
N GLU A 687 13.34 0.47 -21.43
CA GLU A 687 12.21 1.39 -21.54
C GLU A 687 12.01 1.89 -22.97
N ILE A 688 10.78 2.29 -23.28
CA ILE A 688 10.38 2.91 -24.54
C ILE A 688 9.69 4.23 -24.18
N LYS A 689 10.23 5.35 -24.67
CA LYS A 689 9.57 6.65 -24.54
C LYS A 689 8.41 6.75 -25.52
N THR A 690 7.27 7.22 -25.02
CA THR A 690 6.07 7.42 -25.85
C THR A 690 6.02 8.85 -26.38
N VAL A 691 5.11 9.09 -27.32
CA VAL A 691 4.76 10.43 -27.82
C VAL A 691 3.25 10.59 -27.78
N ASP A 692 2.73 11.78 -27.47
CA ASP A 692 1.28 12.08 -27.50
C ASP A 692 0.38 10.98 -26.86
N SER A 693 0.84 10.43 -25.74
CA SER A 693 0.23 9.33 -24.99
C SER A 693 -0.01 9.74 -23.54
N GLN A 694 -0.89 9.01 -22.83
CA GLN A 694 -1.13 9.29 -21.40
C GLN A 694 -0.05 8.75 -20.48
N LEU A 695 0.64 7.68 -20.88
CA LEU A 695 1.84 7.19 -20.21
C LEU A 695 3.06 7.76 -20.92
N SER A 696 3.99 8.38 -20.19
CA SER A 696 5.21 8.98 -20.75
C SER A 696 6.23 7.94 -21.26
N ARG A 697 6.17 6.72 -20.69
CA ARG A 697 7.05 5.61 -21.02
C ARG A 697 6.39 4.28 -20.70
N ILE A 698 6.93 3.22 -21.31
CA ILE A 698 6.55 1.83 -21.05
C ILE A 698 7.82 0.97 -20.91
N TYR A 699 7.70 -0.19 -20.28
CA TYR A 699 8.85 -1.04 -19.96
C TYR A 699 8.78 -2.39 -20.67
N LEU A 700 9.96 -2.98 -20.92
CA LEU A 700 10.09 -4.34 -21.42
C LEU A 700 10.66 -5.23 -20.29
N PRO A 701 9.91 -6.23 -19.82
CA PRO A 701 10.31 -7.07 -18.70
C PRO A 701 11.38 -8.10 -19.12
N TYR A 702 12.35 -8.33 -18.24
CA TYR A 702 13.37 -9.36 -18.40
C TYR A 702 12.83 -10.68 -17.85
N GLY A 703 12.19 -11.44 -18.74
CA GLY A 703 11.54 -12.72 -18.43
C GLY A 703 12.12 -13.91 -19.19
N GLY A 704 12.95 -13.71 -20.20
CA GLY A 704 13.45 -14.80 -21.05
C GLY A 704 12.34 -15.52 -21.83
N TYR A 705 12.57 -16.81 -22.13
CA TYR A 705 11.61 -17.69 -22.81
C TYR A 705 11.60 -19.10 -22.22
N LEU A 706 10.55 -19.86 -22.52
CA LEU A 706 10.44 -21.26 -22.10
C LEU A 706 10.78 -22.20 -23.25
N GLU A 707 11.56 -23.24 -22.96
CA GLU A 707 11.75 -24.42 -23.80
C GLU A 707 11.33 -25.67 -23.03
N ASN A 708 10.23 -26.29 -23.46
CA ASN A 708 9.66 -27.47 -22.80
C ASN A 708 9.51 -27.24 -21.28
N GLU A 709 8.84 -26.16 -20.91
CA GLU A 709 8.54 -25.73 -19.54
C GLU A 709 9.76 -25.25 -18.74
N VAL A 710 10.96 -25.31 -19.30
CA VAL A 710 12.19 -24.86 -18.64
C VAL A 710 12.53 -23.43 -19.07
N LEU A 711 12.73 -22.55 -18.10
CA LEU A 711 13.16 -21.19 -18.35
C LEU A 711 14.57 -21.12 -18.93
N ARG A 712 14.72 -20.28 -19.96
CA ARG A 712 15.97 -19.93 -20.63
C ARG A 712 16.11 -18.41 -20.63
N ASN A 713 17.36 -17.96 -20.51
CA ASN A 713 17.73 -16.54 -20.56
C ASN A 713 16.95 -15.66 -19.56
N PRO A 714 16.92 -15.97 -18.26
CA PRO A 714 16.08 -15.26 -17.27
C PRO A 714 16.39 -13.77 -17.14
N ILE A 715 17.58 -13.33 -17.56
CA ILE A 715 18.05 -11.94 -17.54
C ILE A 715 18.03 -11.29 -18.93
N HIS A 716 17.20 -11.80 -19.85
CA HIS A 716 17.00 -11.23 -21.17
C HIS A 716 15.56 -10.75 -21.34
N VAL A 717 15.38 -9.72 -22.15
CA VAL A 717 14.09 -9.42 -22.77
C VAL A 717 14.01 -10.22 -24.06
N ASP A 718 13.18 -11.26 -24.10
CA ASP A 718 12.95 -12.07 -25.30
C ASP A 718 11.50 -11.86 -25.78
N LEU A 719 11.34 -11.18 -26.92
CA LEU A 719 10.02 -10.92 -27.52
C LEU A 719 9.90 -11.57 -28.90
N TRP A 720 8.85 -12.37 -29.08
CA TRP A 720 8.57 -12.99 -30.37
C TRP A 720 8.25 -11.93 -31.44
N THR A 721 8.84 -12.07 -32.64
CA THR A 721 8.40 -11.35 -33.85
C THR A 721 7.78 -12.32 -34.84
N GLN A 722 6.70 -11.94 -35.53
CA GLN A 722 6.04 -12.83 -36.50
C GLN A 722 6.86 -13.07 -37.79
N THR A 723 8.10 -12.59 -37.86
CA THR A 723 8.97 -12.71 -39.04
C THR A 723 9.61 -14.10 -39.14
N PRO A 724 9.28 -14.89 -40.18
CA PRO A 724 9.93 -16.18 -40.42
C PRO A 724 11.36 -16.00 -40.91
N LEU A 725 12.27 -16.88 -40.49
CA LEU A 725 13.65 -16.92 -40.95
C LEU A 725 13.72 -17.52 -42.36
N SER A 726 13.70 -16.66 -43.38
CA SER A 726 13.62 -17.03 -44.79
C SER A 726 14.56 -16.20 -45.68
N GLY A 727 14.78 -16.65 -46.91
CA GLY A 727 15.56 -15.92 -47.92
C GLY A 727 17.07 -15.95 -47.68
N THR A 728 17.78 -14.88 -48.07
CA THR A 728 19.26 -14.82 -48.13
C THR A 728 19.97 -15.13 -46.81
N GLN A 729 19.34 -14.80 -45.68
CA GLN A 729 19.89 -15.06 -44.34
C GLN A 729 19.12 -16.18 -43.59
N GLY A 730 18.29 -16.96 -44.29
CA GLY A 730 17.42 -17.96 -43.70
C GLY A 730 17.25 -19.21 -44.56
N PHE A 731 16.16 -19.94 -44.35
CA PHE A 731 15.88 -21.17 -45.09
C PHE A 731 15.20 -20.86 -46.43
N ALA A 732 15.62 -21.55 -47.49
CA ALA A 732 14.91 -21.54 -48.76
C ALA A 732 13.55 -22.25 -48.62
N SER A 733 12.55 -21.88 -49.42
CA SER A 733 11.22 -22.50 -49.39
C SER A 733 11.22 -24.01 -49.67
N THR A 734 12.28 -24.51 -50.31
CA THR A 734 12.52 -25.94 -50.57
C THR A 734 13.19 -26.68 -49.40
N SER A 735 13.66 -25.97 -48.37
CA SER A 735 14.31 -26.59 -47.21
C SER A 735 13.30 -27.32 -46.31
N PRO A 736 13.64 -28.51 -45.79
CA PRO A 736 12.84 -29.19 -44.78
C PRO A 736 12.58 -28.35 -43.52
N ASP A 737 13.48 -27.43 -43.17
CA ASP A 737 13.36 -26.55 -42.00
C ASP A 737 12.65 -25.20 -42.29
N TYR A 738 12.24 -24.96 -43.55
CA TYR A 738 11.41 -23.80 -43.88
C TYR A 738 10.10 -23.81 -43.10
N GLY A 739 9.76 -22.67 -42.49
CA GLY A 739 8.58 -22.50 -41.63
C GLY A 739 8.76 -22.91 -40.16
N PHE A 740 9.92 -23.47 -39.77
CA PHE A 740 10.20 -23.81 -38.36
C PHE A 740 10.90 -22.71 -37.55
N TRP A 741 11.49 -21.75 -38.23
CA TRP A 741 12.38 -20.76 -37.61
C TRP A 741 11.80 -19.36 -37.72
N TYR A 742 11.88 -18.61 -36.62
CA TYR A 742 11.41 -17.24 -36.50
C TYR A 742 12.51 -16.34 -35.92
N LYS A 743 12.38 -15.04 -36.17
CA LYS A 743 13.16 -14.00 -35.51
C LYS A 743 12.51 -13.63 -34.18
N TYR A 744 13.32 -13.36 -33.16
CA TYR A 744 12.87 -12.75 -31.93
C TYR A 744 13.80 -11.59 -31.55
N PHE A 745 13.24 -10.60 -30.87
CA PHE A 745 13.97 -9.45 -30.37
C PHE A 745 14.56 -9.78 -28.99
N ASP A 746 15.85 -9.50 -28.81
CA ASP A 746 16.65 -9.88 -27.65
C ASP A 746 17.33 -8.64 -27.07
N ILE A 747 17.14 -8.38 -25.78
CA ILE A 747 17.92 -7.40 -25.02
C ILE A 747 18.69 -8.10 -23.91
N TYR A 748 20.01 -7.95 -23.95
CA TYR A 748 20.91 -8.41 -22.91
C TYR A 748 21.97 -7.37 -22.61
N ASN A 749 22.15 -7.04 -21.32
CA ASN A 749 22.90 -5.87 -20.88
C ASN A 749 22.42 -4.62 -21.63
N LYS A 750 23.27 -4.00 -22.44
CA LYS A 750 22.97 -2.81 -23.25
C LYS A 750 22.81 -3.11 -24.75
N ASN A 751 22.85 -4.38 -25.14
CA ASN A 751 22.80 -4.78 -26.54
C ASN A 751 21.34 -5.05 -26.93
N LEU A 752 20.89 -4.42 -28.01
CA LEU A 752 19.57 -4.62 -28.62
C LEU A 752 19.78 -5.36 -29.94
N ASN A 753 19.40 -6.63 -30.00
CA ASN A 753 19.74 -7.52 -31.10
C ASN A 753 18.53 -8.34 -31.57
N PHE A 754 18.72 -9.04 -32.69
CA PHE A 754 17.80 -10.07 -33.15
C PHE A 754 18.47 -11.43 -33.15
N SER A 755 17.75 -12.42 -32.66
CA SER A 755 18.19 -13.80 -32.61
C SER A 755 17.19 -14.70 -33.35
N ASN A 756 17.61 -15.93 -33.64
CA ASN A 756 16.83 -16.91 -34.38
C ASN A 756 16.37 -18.01 -33.43
N VAL A 757 15.11 -18.41 -33.54
CA VAL A 757 14.57 -19.51 -32.73
C VAL A 757 13.80 -20.48 -33.60
N ARG A 758 14.11 -21.78 -33.47
CA ARG A 758 13.25 -22.85 -33.94
C ARG A 758 12.13 -23.03 -32.92
N PHE A 759 10.87 -22.86 -33.32
CA PHE A 759 9.73 -22.85 -32.37
C PHE A 759 9.51 -24.21 -31.68
N VAL A 760 10.09 -25.27 -32.24
CA VAL A 760 10.06 -26.62 -31.68
C VAL A 760 11.39 -27.30 -31.92
N SER A 761 11.87 -28.12 -30.99
CA SER A 761 13.17 -28.78 -31.13
C SER A 761 13.13 -29.92 -32.17
N GLY A 762 14.30 -30.23 -32.73
CA GLY A 762 14.47 -31.13 -33.86
C GLY A 762 15.27 -30.49 -35.00
N SER A 763 15.42 -31.23 -36.10
CA SER A 763 16.18 -30.83 -37.29
C SER A 763 15.67 -31.58 -38.51
N ASP A 764 16.02 -31.12 -39.72
CA ASP A 764 15.68 -31.77 -40.99
C ASP A 764 14.15 -31.96 -41.13
N GLY A 765 13.42 -30.91 -40.78
CA GLY A 765 11.96 -30.89 -40.80
C GLY A 765 11.27 -31.74 -39.72
N LYS A 766 12.00 -32.40 -38.82
CA LYS A 766 11.44 -33.21 -37.73
C LYS A 766 11.05 -32.36 -36.53
N ASN A 767 9.98 -32.76 -35.85
CA ASN A 767 9.45 -32.13 -34.64
C ASN A 767 9.55 -33.14 -33.48
N THR A 768 10.23 -32.79 -32.38
CA THR A 768 10.40 -33.67 -31.20
C THR A 768 9.32 -33.49 -30.13
N GLY A 769 8.36 -32.58 -30.34
CA GLY A 769 7.32 -32.21 -29.38
C GLY A 769 7.78 -31.23 -28.29
N ARG A 770 9.07 -30.86 -28.26
CA ARG A 770 9.61 -29.90 -27.29
C ARG A 770 9.50 -28.48 -27.83
N TYR A 771 8.35 -27.87 -27.58
CA TYR A 771 8.02 -26.53 -28.08
C TYR A 771 8.70 -25.42 -27.27
N LYS A 772 8.70 -24.21 -27.84
CA LYS A 772 9.14 -22.98 -27.18
C LYS A 772 8.01 -21.97 -27.10
N ALA A 773 8.00 -21.22 -26.00
CA ALA A 773 7.02 -20.18 -25.74
C ALA A 773 7.70 -18.91 -25.25
N MET A 774 7.17 -17.75 -25.66
CA MET A 774 7.77 -16.44 -25.41
C MET A 774 6.71 -15.42 -24.95
N PRO A 775 7.10 -14.41 -24.17
CA PRO A 775 6.28 -13.22 -23.96
C PRO A 775 6.01 -12.46 -25.26
N LEU A 776 4.86 -11.80 -25.34
CA LEU A 776 4.39 -11.10 -26.54
C LEU A 776 4.11 -9.63 -26.25
N ARG A 777 4.65 -8.74 -27.10
CA ARG A 777 4.28 -7.34 -27.16
C ARG A 777 3.49 -7.09 -28.44
N LEU A 778 2.30 -6.51 -28.36
CA LEU A 778 1.43 -6.32 -29.52
C LEU A 778 1.39 -4.86 -29.99
N ILE A 779 1.16 -4.69 -31.29
CA ILE A 779 0.91 -3.39 -31.93
C ILE A 779 -0.39 -3.43 -32.71
N SER A 780 -0.98 -2.27 -32.97
CA SER A 780 -2.09 -2.14 -33.92
C SER A 780 -1.61 -2.45 -35.34
N LYS A 781 -2.49 -3.06 -36.13
CA LYS A 781 -2.33 -3.19 -37.59
C LYS A 781 -2.30 -1.84 -38.30
N THR A 782 -2.85 -0.81 -37.66
CA THR A 782 -2.81 0.57 -38.15
C THR A 782 -1.50 1.23 -37.73
N VAL A 783 -0.71 1.64 -38.72
CA VAL A 783 0.50 2.44 -38.51
C VAL A 783 0.23 3.87 -38.98
N LEU A 784 0.48 4.83 -38.10
CA LEU A 784 0.24 6.24 -38.41
C LEU A 784 1.49 6.87 -39.04
N SER A 785 1.30 7.71 -40.04
CA SER A 785 2.35 8.58 -40.59
C SER A 785 2.35 9.92 -39.86
N ASN A 786 3.54 10.44 -39.54
CA ASN A 786 3.67 11.76 -38.94
C ASN A 786 3.09 12.83 -39.89
N PRO A 787 2.09 13.65 -39.48
CA PRO A 787 1.45 14.63 -40.37
C PRO A 787 2.33 15.84 -40.73
N THR A 788 3.59 15.87 -40.28
CA THR A 788 4.57 16.95 -40.54
C THR A 788 5.62 16.60 -41.61
N LEU A 789 5.42 15.55 -42.41
CA LEU A 789 6.24 15.21 -43.57
C LEU A 789 5.44 15.28 -44.87
#